data_AF-A0A561UYT3-F1
#
_entry.id   AF-A0A561UYT3-F1
#
_cell.length_a   1.000
_cell.length_b   1.000
_cell.length_c   1.000
_cell.angle_alpha   90.00
_cell.angle_beta   90.00
_cell.angle_gamma   90.00
#
_symmetry.space_group_name_H-M   'P 1'
#
loop_
_entity.id
_entity.type
_entity.pdbx_description
1 polymer ?
#
loop_
_entity_poly.entity_id
_entity_poly.type
_entity_poly.pdbx_seq_one_letter_code
_entity_poly.pdbx_strand_id
1 'polypeptide(L)'
;MVAAAVWGVVQLFALAWPTRSVRLSTVLLALMVGVYGCGVVVALVEVAYTRLYADGSGLPVAEVVGTASYTVAPWVEELIKLCPLLLAGLYAKVRRQWGLADFVVLGSALGAGFGLLEALLRFAAEAKRAIPRAHGGWVIPDGLSPPYVPGPHQVFTSWLPAPFATLEMGQEAASATFSHLVWTALAGFGVGVLLRGRGWIRLLAVVPVAAAIGYHTLNNYVAQHYDATGAADWLEKLDAKSWLMPLICLSLAMIVDLRQLHHGKSRIPGVLLAGEREAGDSPAALIRYAAWRLPWTVLIAVRFVRLRRALCYMTALASSTETEELRRLTASIAARIDTSDREDAWQGLDIRSLLKKTRADSGRWRWQLVVPCLLALPSLIFLGIGSFHSASGLQTYIATGPRPEILLYCALAALAWIAWQLTALLRTWRATAAQPIGEQVALHRFRIATALGSGAAGAFMLYRGLGGADVTTDTLLSPAHLLEALDQTLFWVGLLLLLLSLAALIGPGAGLALAGGGALAGLTVEAAANAALLGSAGIVLMGASANGGFGDSGTDGQGSQSSGGGEVNWKPASTKTFGHTFKTHGRKRTLQQMADRARGKGTPQGQWLDDNAAADLLRREHRPGLTGTEDSYIVQIPKGMGRVVFEDETWKEATHAILVPGRNGLFRSAYPIIP
;
A
#
# COMPACT_ATOMS: atom_id res chain seq x y z
N MET A 1 5.06 0.19 -24.73
CA MET A 1 6.00 0.36 -23.59
C MET A 1 5.34 0.14 -22.22
N VAL A 2 4.57 1.09 -21.65
CA VAL A 2 4.00 0.97 -20.28
C VAL A 2 3.18 -0.30 -20.10
N ALA A 3 2.31 -0.61 -21.06
CA ALA A 3 1.49 -1.82 -21.03
C ALA A 3 2.35 -3.10 -20.92
N ALA A 4 3.48 -3.16 -21.63
CA ALA A 4 4.39 -4.31 -21.59
C ALA A 4 5.05 -4.47 -20.22
N ALA A 5 5.62 -3.38 -19.69
CA ALA A 5 6.25 -3.39 -18.36
C ALA A 5 5.26 -3.79 -17.25
N VAL A 6 4.05 -3.22 -17.27
CA VAL A 6 3.00 -3.56 -16.28
C VAL A 6 2.51 -5.00 -16.47
N TRP A 7 2.30 -5.44 -17.71
CA TRP A 7 1.80 -6.78 -17.99
C TRP A 7 2.77 -7.88 -17.54
N GLY A 8 4.07 -7.74 -17.84
CA GLY A 8 5.09 -8.69 -17.37
C GLY A 8 5.12 -8.82 -15.85
N VAL A 9 5.00 -7.70 -15.13
CA VAL A 9 4.92 -7.69 -13.66
C VAL A 9 3.62 -8.34 -13.15
N VAL A 10 2.49 -8.08 -13.83
CA VAL A 10 1.19 -8.69 -13.49
C VAL A 10 1.21 -10.20 -13.72
N GLN A 11 1.87 -10.69 -14.77
CA GLN A 11 2.05 -12.13 -15.03
C GLN A 11 2.76 -12.81 -13.84
N LEU A 12 3.90 -12.28 -13.40
CA LEU A 12 4.62 -12.84 -12.24
C LEU A 12 3.84 -12.69 -10.92
N PHE A 13 3.15 -11.56 -10.74
CA PHE A 13 2.28 -11.34 -9.58
C PHE A 13 1.11 -12.34 -9.50
N ALA A 14 0.54 -12.71 -10.64
CA ALA A 14 -0.51 -13.71 -10.74
C ALA A 14 0.04 -15.11 -10.42
N LEU A 15 1.18 -15.48 -10.99
CA LEU A 15 1.82 -16.78 -10.74
C LEU A 15 2.25 -16.95 -9.27
N ALA A 16 2.68 -15.88 -8.62
CA ALA A 16 3.05 -15.90 -7.21
C ALA A 16 1.83 -16.01 -6.26
N TRP A 17 0.60 -16.08 -6.78
CA TRP A 17 -0.63 -16.10 -5.98
C TRP A 17 -0.64 -17.11 -4.82
N PRO A 18 -0.14 -18.35 -4.94
CA PRO A 18 -0.24 -19.33 -3.86
C PRO A 18 0.52 -18.96 -2.59
N THR A 19 1.59 -18.17 -2.70
CA THR A 19 2.48 -17.83 -1.58
C THR A 19 2.56 -16.34 -1.28
N ARG A 20 2.34 -15.45 -2.25
CA ARG A 20 2.55 -14.01 -2.06
C ARG A 20 1.75 -13.44 -0.89
N SER A 21 2.40 -12.58 -0.11
CA SER A 21 1.79 -11.78 0.95
C SER A 21 1.54 -10.34 0.50
N VAL A 22 2.22 -9.83 -0.52
CA VAL A 22 2.12 -8.42 -0.96
C VAL A 22 0.91 -8.11 -1.87
N ARG A 23 0.45 -6.86 -1.86
CA ARG A 23 -0.62 -6.29 -2.73
C ARG A 23 -0.08 -6.00 -4.12
N LEU A 24 -0.98 -6.02 -5.10
CA LEU A 24 -0.70 -5.48 -6.43
C LEU A 24 -0.27 -4.01 -6.32
N SER A 25 -0.93 -3.21 -5.47
CA SER A 25 -0.55 -1.82 -5.24
C SER A 25 0.89 -1.65 -4.73
N THR A 26 1.39 -2.59 -3.93
CA THR A 26 2.77 -2.57 -3.42
C THR A 26 3.75 -2.90 -4.53
N VAL A 27 3.41 -3.87 -5.38
CA VAL A 27 4.20 -4.27 -6.55
C VAL A 27 4.24 -3.17 -7.61
N LEU A 28 3.10 -2.57 -7.95
CA LEU A 28 3.04 -1.43 -8.86
C LEU A 28 3.78 -0.22 -8.31
N LEU A 29 3.74 0.02 -7.00
CA LEU A 29 4.54 1.07 -6.39
C LEU A 29 6.05 0.75 -6.45
N ALA A 30 6.45 -0.51 -6.30
CA ALA A 30 7.85 -0.92 -6.52
C ALA A 30 8.29 -0.67 -7.97
N LEU A 31 7.42 -0.88 -8.96
CA LEU A 31 7.69 -0.46 -10.34
C LEU A 31 7.94 1.06 -10.43
N MET A 32 7.13 1.87 -9.76
CA MET A 32 7.35 3.32 -9.72
C MET A 32 8.64 3.69 -8.97
N VAL A 33 9.06 2.92 -7.97
CA VAL A 33 10.40 3.10 -7.36
C VAL A 33 11.51 2.76 -8.35
N GLY A 34 11.33 1.76 -9.21
CA GLY A 34 12.26 1.48 -10.30
C GLY A 34 12.44 2.67 -11.24
N VAL A 35 11.32 3.29 -11.67
CA VAL A 35 11.32 4.48 -12.53
C VAL A 35 11.95 5.68 -11.82
N TYR A 36 11.38 6.12 -10.70
CA TYR A 36 11.72 7.42 -10.11
C TYR A 36 12.82 7.34 -9.07
N GLY A 37 12.94 6.24 -8.34
CA GLY A 37 13.96 6.06 -7.31
C GLY A 37 15.27 5.55 -7.91
N CYS A 38 15.25 4.32 -8.44
CA CYS A 38 16.46 3.67 -8.95
C CYS A 38 17.02 4.41 -10.17
N GLY A 39 16.20 4.69 -11.18
CA GLY A 39 16.64 5.37 -12.40
C GLY A 39 17.29 6.74 -12.16
N VAL A 40 16.71 7.57 -11.29
CA VAL A 40 17.27 8.89 -10.97
C VAL A 40 18.59 8.78 -10.21
N VAL A 41 18.68 7.88 -9.23
CA VAL A 41 19.93 7.69 -8.47
C VAL A 41 21.04 7.15 -9.37
N VAL A 42 20.74 6.18 -10.25
CA VAL A 42 21.71 5.68 -11.24
C VAL A 42 22.20 6.83 -12.12
N ALA A 43 21.29 7.60 -12.72
CA ALA A 43 21.67 8.70 -13.60
C ALA A 43 22.58 9.72 -12.90
N LEU A 44 22.28 10.08 -11.64
CA LEU A 44 23.14 10.98 -10.86
C LEU A 44 24.51 10.38 -10.57
N VAL A 45 24.57 9.11 -10.19
CA VAL A 45 25.83 8.42 -9.87
C VAL A 45 26.70 8.27 -11.12
N GLU A 46 26.11 7.89 -12.26
CA GLU A 46 26.85 7.73 -13.51
C GLU A 46 27.36 9.06 -14.06
N VAL A 47 26.55 10.12 -14.00
CA VAL A 47 26.99 11.47 -14.37
C VAL A 47 28.11 11.93 -13.45
N ALA A 48 27.98 11.77 -12.14
CA ALA A 48 29.04 12.15 -11.20
C ALA A 48 30.32 11.35 -11.46
N TYR A 49 30.22 10.03 -11.61
CA TYR A 49 31.36 9.15 -11.85
C TYR A 49 32.09 9.50 -13.15
N THR A 50 31.36 9.58 -14.27
CA THR A 50 31.97 9.84 -15.59
C THR A 50 32.64 11.20 -15.65
N ARG A 51 32.07 12.23 -14.99
CA ARG A 51 32.66 13.58 -14.94
C ARG A 51 33.89 13.64 -14.05
N LEU A 52 33.82 13.10 -12.84
CA LEU A 52 34.96 13.08 -11.92
C LEU A 52 36.12 12.25 -12.48
N TYR A 53 35.81 11.13 -13.15
CA TYR A 53 36.84 10.30 -13.76
C TYR A 53 37.45 10.97 -15.00
N ALA A 54 36.65 11.59 -15.86
CA ALA A 54 37.16 12.35 -17.01
C ALA A 54 38.08 13.50 -16.56
N ASP A 55 37.66 14.27 -15.55
CA ASP A 55 38.44 15.37 -14.99
C ASP A 55 39.76 14.87 -14.36
N GLY A 56 39.71 13.78 -13.61
CA GLY A 56 40.90 13.20 -12.96
C GLY A 56 41.85 12.45 -13.90
N SER A 57 41.37 11.90 -15.01
CA SER A 57 42.16 11.12 -15.97
C SER A 57 42.63 11.91 -17.19
N GLY A 58 42.00 13.06 -17.48
CA GLY A 58 42.22 13.83 -18.70
C GLY A 58 41.59 13.21 -19.96
N LEU A 59 40.85 12.10 -19.83
CA LEU A 59 40.17 11.46 -20.96
C LEU A 59 38.89 12.21 -21.36
N PRO A 60 38.51 12.20 -22.65
CA PRO A 60 37.22 12.72 -23.08
C PRO A 60 36.06 11.99 -22.39
N VAL A 61 35.03 12.73 -21.97
CA VAL A 61 33.85 12.16 -21.30
C VAL A 61 33.21 11.03 -22.12
N ALA A 62 33.18 11.14 -23.44
CA ALA A 62 32.62 10.10 -24.31
C ALA A 62 33.37 8.77 -24.21
N GLU A 63 34.70 8.80 -24.10
CA GLU A 63 35.53 7.60 -23.95
C GLU A 63 35.32 6.95 -22.57
N VAL A 64 35.26 7.79 -21.53
CA VAL A 64 34.94 7.35 -20.16
C VAL A 64 33.54 6.72 -20.11
N VAL A 65 32.55 7.33 -20.75
CA VAL A 65 31.18 6.78 -20.84
C VAL A 65 31.18 5.45 -21.58
N GLY A 66 31.89 5.35 -22.71
CA GLY A 66 32.03 4.11 -23.47
C GLY A 66 32.56 2.96 -22.60
N THR A 67 33.66 3.20 -21.90
CA THR A 67 34.28 2.20 -21.00
C THR A 67 33.42 1.91 -19.77
N ALA A 68 32.88 2.94 -19.13
CA ALA A 68 32.05 2.80 -17.93
C ALA A 68 30.76 2.03 -18.20
N SER A 69 30.21 2.12 -19.43
CA SER A 69 28.94 1.51 -19.80
C SER A 69 28.88 -0.02 -19.62
N TYR A 70 30.02 -0.71 -19.73
CA TYR A 70 30.10 -2.16 -19.52
C TYR A 70 30.93 -2.58 -18.30
N THR A 71 31.70 -1.68 -17.70
CA THR A 71 32.55 -1.99 -16.54
C THR A 71 31.92 -1.58 -15.21
N VAL A 72 31.40 -0.36 -15.11
CA VAL A 72 30.93 0.25 -13.85
C VAL A 72 29.42 0.37 -13.81
N ALA A 73 28.81 0.85 -14.90
CA ALA A 73 27.36 1.05 -14.99
C ALA A 73 26.56 -0.22 -14.64
N PRO A 74 26.91 -1.44 -15.12
CA PRO A 74 26.14 -2.63 -14.77
C PRO A 74 26.10 -2.94 -13.27
N TRP A 75 27.21 -2.69 -12.57
CA TRP A 75 27.29 -2.85 -11.12
C TRP A 75 26.44 -1.81 -10.39
N VAL A 76 26.62 -0.54 -10.75
CA VAL A 76 25.90 0.59 -10.17
C VAL A 76 24.39 0.39 -10.33
N GLU A 77 23.96 0.08 -11.55
CA GLU A 77 22.57 -0.14 -11.89
C GLU A 77 21.94 -1.30 -11.11
N GLU A 78 22.54 -2.49 -11.16
CA GLU A 78 21.95 -3.65 -10.50
C GLU A 78 21.96 -3.51 -8.97
N LEU A 79 23.01 -2.93 -8.37
CA LEU A 79 23.02 -2.70 -6.93
C LEU A 79 21.97 -1.66 -6.51
N ILE A 80 21.82 -0.56 -7.24
CA ILE A 80 20.81 0.47 -6.94
C ILE A 80 19.39 -0.07 -7.14
N LYS A 81 19.14 -0.91 -8.16
CA LYS A 81 17.86 -1.61 -8.35
C LYS A 81 17.48 -2.45 -7.12
N LEU A 82 18.46 -3.02 -6.40
CA LEU A 82 18.23 -3.85 -5.21
C LEU A 82 18.10 -3.06 -3.91
N CYS A 83 18.63 -1.84 -3.84
CA CYS A 83 18.59 -1.00 -2.64
C CYS A 83 17.20 -0.87 -2.02
N PRO A 84 16.09 -0.62 -2.77
CA PRO A 84 14.76 -0.53 -2.18
C PRO A 84 14.32 -1.79 -1.44
N LEU A 85 14.65 -2.98 -1.97
CA LEU A 85 14.32 -4.26 -1.31
C LEU A 85 15.17 -4.49 -0.07
N LEU A 86 16.47 -4.20 -0.17
CA LEU A 86 17.39 -4.30 0.97
C LEU A 86 16.94 -3.37 2.09
N LEU A 87 16.69 -2.09 1.78
CA LEU A 87 16.22 -1.11 2.75
C LEU A 87 14.88 -1.55 3.35
N ALA A 88 13.89 -1.97 2.55
CA ALA A 88 12.62 -2.45 3.08
C ALA A 88 12.81 -3.65 4.02
N GLY A 89 13.63 -4.63 3.62
CA GLY A 89 13.88 -5.86 4.37
C GLY A 89 14.87 -5.72 5.54
N LEU A 90 15.65 -4.65 5.65
CA LEU A 90 16.38 -4.32 6.87
C LEU A 90 15.42 -4.05 8.04
N TYR A 91 14.17 -3.67 7.75
CA TYR A 91 13.14 -3.55 8.77
C TYR A 91 12.63 -4.94 9.17
N ALA A 92 12.87 -5.34 10.42
CA ALA A 92 12.62 -6.70 10.89
C ALA A 92 11.19 -7.20 10.61
N LYS A 93 10.19 -6.31 10.73
CA LYS A 93 8.77 -6.61 10.45
C LYS A 93 8.54 -7.01 9.00
N VAL A 94 9.14 -6.30 8.04
CA VAL A 94 9.02 -6.58 6.60
C VAL A 94 9.67 -7.93 6.28
N ARG A 95 10.94 -8.10 6.67
CA ARG A 95 11.70 -9.35 6.43
C ARG A 95 11.04 -10.59 7.01
N ARG A 96 10.39 -10.46 8.17
CA ARG A 96 9.72 -11.58 8.84
C ARG A 96 8.35 -11.89 8.22
N GLN A 97 7.67 -10.90 7.64
CA GLN A 97 6.31 -11.06 7.11
C GLN A 97 6.25 -11.32 5.60
N TRP A 98 7.34 -11.09 4.86
CA TRP A 98 7.40 -11.39 3.42
C TRP A 98 7.94 -12.79 3.15
N GLY A 99 7.36 -13.45 2.17
CA GLY A 99 7.86 -14.70 1.57
C GLY A 99 9.06 -14.45 0.65
N LEU A 100 9.77 -15.50 0.24
CA LEU A 100 10.79 -15.38 -0.82
C LEU A 100 10.14 -14.94 -2.15
N ALA A 101 8.93 -15.43 -2.45
CA ALA A 101 8.21 -15.08 -3.66
C ALA A 101 7.88 -13.58 -3.72
N ASP A 102 7.65 -12.93 -2.58
CA ASP A 102 7.42 -11.48 -2.51
C ASP A 102 8.66 -10.71 -2.99
N PHE A 103 9.88 -11.15 -2.63
CA PHE A 103 11.13 -10.52 -3.08
C PHE A 103 11.36 -10.70 -4.59
N VAL A 104 11.02 -11.86 -5.15
CA VAL A 104 11.10 -12.11 -6.60
C VAL A 104 10.19 -11.16 -7.37
N VAL A 105 8.92 -11.08 -6.97
CA VAL A 105 7.93 -10.23 -7.64
C VAL A 105 8.26 -8.75 -7.48
N LEU A 106 8.66 -8.31 -6.29
CA LEU A 106 9.06 -6.91 -6.09
C LEU A 106 10.36 -6.56 -6.83
N GLY A 107 11.32 -7.49 -6.92
CA GLY A 107 12.52 -7.33 -7.74
C GLY A 107 12.19 -7.19 -9.21
N SER A 108 11.31 -8.05 -9.73
CA SER A 108 10.84 -7.96 -11.11
C SER A 108 10.17 -6.60 -11.40
N ALA A 109 9.41 -6.07 -10.45
CA ALA A 109 8.77 -4.77 -10.58
C ALA A 109 9.78 -3.62 -10.62
N LEU A 110 10.78 -3.63 -9.74
CA LEU A 110 11.87 -2.64 -9.72
C LEU A 110 12.63 -2.63 -11.06
N GLY A 111 13.02 -3.81 -11.55
CA GLY A 111 13.68 -3.95 -12.85
C GLY A 111 12.80 -3.48 -14.01
N ALA A 112 11.53 -3.88 -14.03
CA ALA A 112 10.58 -3.44 -15.04
C ALA A 112 10.38 -1.92 -15.04
N GLY A 113 10.37 -1.29 -13.87
CA GLY A 113 10.29 0.16 -13.72
C GLY A 113 11.54 0.86 -14.24
N PHE A 114 12.72 0.35 -13.89
CA PHE A 114 13.98 0.87 -14.39
C PHE A 114 14.05 0.78 -15.92
N GLY A 115 13.83 -0.40 -16.49
CA GLY A 115 13.85 -0.59 -17.95
C GLY A 115 12.74 0.17 -18.68
N LEU A 116 11.61 0.46 -18.00
CA LEU A 116 10.59 1.36 -18.54
C LEU A 116 11.10 2.81 -18.63
N LEU A 117 11.80 3.31 -17.60
CA LEU A 117 12.41 4.64 -17.67
C LEU A 117 13.37 4.72 -18.86
N GLU A 118 14.27 3.75 -19.00
CA GLU A 118 15.24 3.68 -20.10
C GLU A 118 14.54 3.71 -21.46
N ALA A 119 13.50 2.88 -21.65
CA ALA A 119 12.71 2.88 -22.89
C ALA A 119 12.03 4.23 -23.17
N LEU A 120 11.50 4.88 -22.12
CA LEU A 120 10.83 6.19 -22.27
C LEU A 120 11.84 7.30 -22.59
N LEU A 121 13.00 7.31 -21.95
CA LEU A 121 14.05 8.30 -22.24
C LEU A 121 14.58 8.17 -23.66
N ARG A 122 14.65 6.94 -24.20
CA ARG A 122 15.10 6.70 -25.58
C ARG A 122 14.06 7.00 -26.64
N PHE A 123 12.78 6.67 -26.41
CA PHE A 123 11.81 6.55 -27.50
C PHE A 123 10.51 7.34 -27.32
N ALA A 124 10.26 7.97 -26.16
CA ALA A 124 8.95 8.59 -25.89
C ALA A 124 8.59 9.77 -26.82
N ALA A 125 9.58 10.43 -27.44
CA ALA A 125 9.35 11.52 -28.40
C ALA A 125 9.58 11.13 -29.87
N GLU A 126 9.90 9.87 -30.14
CA GLU A 126 10.16 9.37 -31.49
C GLU A 126 8.86 8.99 -32.25
N ALA A 127 7.69 9.37 -31.73
CA ALA A 127 6.39 9.02 -32.29
C ALA A 127 6.19 9.51 -33.74
N LYS A 128 6.86 10.59 -34.15
CA LYS A 128 6.84 11.08 -35.54
C LYS A 128 7.62 10.19 -36.50
N ARG A 129 8.69 9.55 -36.02
CA ARG A 129 9.51 8.60 -36.80
C ARG A 129 8.91 7.19 -36.78
N ALA A 130 8.02 6.90 -35.85
CA ALA A 130 7.41 5.59 -35.69
C ALA A 130 6.52 5.21 -36.90
N ILE A 131 6.90 4.14 -37.60
CA ILE A 131 6.17 3.58 -38.73
C ILE A 131 5.33 2.40 -38.24
N PRO A 132 3.98 2.42 -38.38
CA PRO A 132 3.14 1.30 -37.98
C PRO A 132 3.36 0.09 -38.91
N ARG A 133 3.29 -1.13 -38.35
CA ARG A 133 3.35 -2.37 -39.14
C ARG A 133 1.98 -2.99 -39.36
N ALA A 134 1.84 -3.74 -40.46
CA ALA A 134 0.59 -4.43 -40.84
C ALA A 134 0.07 -5.42 -39.77
N HIS A 135 0.97 -6.07 -39.04
CA HIS A 135 0.63 -7.04 -37.98
C HIS A 135 0.64 -6.42 -36.56
N GLY A 136 0.62 -5.09 -36.47
CA GLY A 136 0.65 -4.34 -35.22
C GLY A 136 2.06 -3.93 -34.78
N GLY A 137 2.11 -3.00 -33.82
CA GLY A 137 3.35 -2.41 -33.34
C GLY A 137 3.92 -1.33 -34.26
N TRP A 138 5.08 -0.81 -33.88
CA TRP A 138 5.74 0.32 -34.53
C TRP A 138 7.24 0.09 -34.65
N VAL A 139 7.82 0.45 -35.78
CA VAL A 139 9.27 0.48 -36.00
C VAL A 139 9.74 1.92 -35.95
N ILE A 140 10.84 2.18 -35.26
CA ILE A 140 11.52 3.47 -35.27
C ILE A 140 12.74 3.31 -36.19
N PRO A 141 12.77 3.94 -37.39
CA PRO A 141 13.86 3.76 -38.34
C PRO A 141 15.18 4.28 -37.78
N ASP A 142 16.09 3.39 -37.39
CA ASP A 142 17.37 3.70 -36.77
C ASP A 142 18.48 2.72 -37.21
N GLY A 143 18.66 2.60 -38.53
CA GLY A 143 19.67 1.71 -39.14
C GLY A 143 19.14 0.34 -39.58
N LEU A 144 20.06 -0.63 -39.72
CA LEU A 144 19.78 -1.97 -40.27
C LEU A 144 19.03 -2.90 -39.30
N SER A 145 19.09 -2.60 -38.00
CA SER A 145 18.40 -3.35 -36.95
C SER A 145 17.53 -2.38 -36.12
N PRO A 146 16.42 -1.89 -36.70
CA PRO A 146 15.69 -0.78 -36.11
C PRO A 146 14.95 -1.19 -34.83
N PRO A 147 14.84 -0.29 -33.82
CA PRO A 147 14.00 -0.50 -32.66
C PRO A 147 12.55 -0.77 -33.02
N TYR A 148 11.96 -1.72 -32.31
CA TYR A 148 10.59 -2.19 -32.47
C TYR A 148 9.81 -2.05 -31.17
N VAL A 149 8.65 -1.40 -31.23
CA VAL A 149 7.73 -1.22 -30.11
C VAL A 149 6.50 -2.13 -30.34
N PRO A 150 6.26 -3.14 -29.49
CA PRO A 150 5.17 -4.08 -29.70
C PRO A 150 3.79 -3.44 -29.51
N GLY A 151 2.83 -3.86 -30.35
CA GLY A 151 1.44 -3.47 -30.26
C GLY A 151 0.69 -4.15 -29.11
N PRO A 152 -0.52 -3.68 -28.75
CA PRO A 152 -1.28 -4.24 -27.63
C PRO A 152 -1.53 -5.74 -27.73
N HIS A 153 -1.89 -6.25 -28.91
CA HIS A 153 -2.11 -7.68 -29.11
C HIS A 153 -0.86 -8.49 -28.76
N GLN A 154 0.30 -8.13 -29.32
CA GLN A 154 1.57 -8.82 -29.06
C GLN A 154 1.93 -8.75 -27.58
N VAL A 155 1.78 -7.58 -26.95
CA VAL A 155 2.04 -7.42 -25.51
C VAL A 155 1.20 -8.39 -24.69
N PHE A 156 -0.12 -8.47 -24.91
CA PHE A 156 -1.01 -9.28 -24.07
C PHE A 156 -0.92 -10.78 -24.35
N THR A 157 -0.39 -11.19 -25.50
CA THR A 157 -0.17 -12.60 -25.84
C THR A 157 1.28 -13.08 -25.61
N SER A 158 2.20 -12.18 -25.32
CA SER A 158 3.60 -12.53 -25.06
C SER A 158 3.89 -12.81 -23.59
N TRP A 159 4.88 -13.67 -23.36
CA TRP A 159 5.42 -13.96 -22.03
C TRP A 159 6.47 -12.90 -21.67
N LEU A 160 6.25 -12.19 -20.56
CA LEU A 160 7.14 -11.14 -20.04
C LEU A 160 7.57 -10.13 -21.12
N PRO A 161 6.61 -9.44 -21.78
CA PRO A 161 6.92 -8.60 -22.93
C PRO A 161 7.81 -7.42 -22.57
N ALA A 162 8.85 -7.20 -23.38
CA ALA A 162 9.73 -6.04 -23.29
C ALA A 162 9.03 -4.76 -23.79
N PRO A 163 9.37 -3.58 -23.23
CA PRO A 163 8.84 -2.30 -23.70
C PRO A 163 9.18 -1.98 -25.17
N PHE A 164 10.32 -2.48 -25.64
CA PHE A 164 10.82 -2.44 -27.01
C PHE A 164 11.72 -3.66 -27.26
N ALA A 165 12.01 -3.96 -28.52
CA ALA A 165 12.94 -4.98 -28.99
C ALA A 165 13.74 -4.45 -30.18
N THR A 166 14.71 -5.21 -30.67
CA THR A 166 15.43 -4.93 -31.92
C THR A 166 14.89 -5.84 -33.01
N LEU A 167 14.56 -5.28 -34.18
CA LEU A 167 14.09 -6.08 -35.32
C LEU A 167 15.29 -6.45 -36.21
N GLU A 168 15.63 -7.73 -36.28
CA GLU A 168 16.62 -8.22 -37.26
C GLU A 168 16.01 -8.38 -38.65
N MET A 169 16.85 -8.22 -39.67
CA MET A 169 16.43 -8.33 -41.06
C MET A 169 15.89 -9.74 -41.37
N GLY A 170 14.62 -9.81 -41.79
CA GLY A 170 13.95 -11.08 -42.12
C GLY A 170 13.23 -11.76 -40.96
N GLN A 171 13.32 -11.24 -39.73
CA GLN A 171 12.56 -11.79 -38.59
C GLN A 171 11.14 -11.20 -38.49
N GLU A 172 10.21 -12.03 -38.03
CA GLU A 172 8.86 -11.57 -37.68
C GLU A 172 8.89 -10.68 -36.44
N ALA A 173 8.08 -9.63 -36.46
CA ALA A 173 8.01 -8.69 -35.35
C ALA A 173 7.29 -9.33 -34.14
N ALA A 174 8.06 -9.68 -33.12
CA ALA A 174 7.57 -10.23 -31.86
C ALA A 174 8.02 -9.37 -30.67
N SER A 175 7.28 -9.47 -29.57
CA SER A 175 7.76 -8.89 -28.31
C SER A 175 8.87 -9.79 -27.74
N ALA A 176 10.06 -9.22 -27.55
CA ALA A 176 11.14 -9.89 -26.83
C ALA A 176 10.80 -10.08 -25.34
N THR A 177 11.58 -10.91 -24.66
CA THR A 177 11.52 -11.08 -23.21
C THR A 177 12.15 -9.86 -22.52
N PHE A 178 11.51 -9.33 -21.48
CA PHE A 178 11.97 -8.14 -20.79
C PHE A 178 13.18 -8.42 -19.87
N SER A 179 14.39 -8.18 -20.36
CA SER A 179 15.67 -8.44 -19.66
C SER A 179 15.75 -7.82 -18.26
N HIS A 180 15.50 -6.52 -18.09
CA HIS A 180 15.56 -5.88 -16.76
C HIS A 180 14.60 -6.51 -15.75
N LEU A 181 13.37 -6.84 -16.19
CA LEU A 181 12.41 -7.52 -15.33
C LEU A 181 12.95 -8.90 -14.92
N VAL A 182 13.48 -9.67 -15.87
CA VAL A 182 13.99 -11.03 -15.66
C VAL A 182 15.16 -11.06 -14.68
N TRP A 183 16.20 -10.27 -14.94
CA TRP A 183 17.44 -10.34 -14.18
C TRP A 183 17.31 -9.67 -12.81
N THR A 184 16.50 -8.61 -12.68
CA THR A 184 16.19 -8.06 -11.35
C THR A 184 15.23 -8.98 -10.56
N ALA A 185 14.42 -9.83 -11.19
CA ALA A 185 13.67 -10.89 -10.48
C ALA A 185 14.62 -11.94 -9.85
N LEU A 186 15.65 -12.35 -10.61
CA LEU A 186 16.73 -13.22 -10.11
C LEU A 186 17.49 -12.56 -8.96
N ALA A 187 17.94 -11.32 -9.13
CA ALA A 187 18.64 -10.61 -8.08
C ALA A 187 17.74 -10.35 -6.84
N GLY A 188 16.43 -10.12 -7.05
CA GLY A 188 15.42 -10.07 -6.00
C GLY A 188 15.28 -11.37 -5.22
N PHE A 189 15.33 -12.52 -5.89
CA PHE A 189 15.44 -13.83 -5.22
C PHE A 189 16.67 -13.89 -4.31
N GLY A 190 17.83 -13.43 -4.80
CA GLY A 190 19.06 -13.29 -4.02
C GLY A 190 18.88 -12.47 -2.75
N VAL A 191 18.27 -11.28 -2.86
CA VAL A 191 17.95 -10.44 -1.70
C VAL A 191 17.04 -11.17 -0.70
N GLY A 192 16.05 -11.92 -1.19
CA GLY A 192 15.20 -12.76 -0.35
C GLY A 192 16.01 -13.81 0.44
N VAL A 193 16.92 -14.52 -0.24
CA VAL A 193 17.82 -15.52 0.37
C VAL A 193 18.74 -14.89 1.39
N LEU A 194 19.31 -13.71 1.09
CA LEU A 194 20.19 -12.97 2.00
C LEU A 194 19.47 -12.62 3.31
N LEU A 195 18.26 -12.06 3.19
CA LEU A 195 17.53 -11.53 4.33
C LEU A 195 16.81 -12.61 5.14
N ARG A 196 16.28 -13.65 4.49
CA ARG A 196 15.50 -14.70 5.16
C ARG A 196 16.33 -15.96 5.48
N GLY A 197 17.45 -16.15 4.80
CA GLY A 197 18.36 -17.28 5.03
C GLY A 197 18.97 -17.28 6.42
N ARG A 198 19.46 -18.45 6.84
CA ARG A 198 20.16 -18.66 8.11
C ARG A 198 21.56 -19.21 7.86
N GLY A 199 22.53 -18.77 8.66
CA GLY A 199 23.91 -19.23 8.56
C GLY A 199 24.50 -19.07 7.16
N TRP A 200 25.20 -20.10 6.68
CA TRP A 200 25.90 -20.12 5.39
C TRP A 200 24.97 -20.00 4.17
N ILE A 201 23.68 -20.34 4.29
CA ILE A 201 22.71 -20.22 3.18
C ILE A 201 22.61 -18.77 2.68
N ARG A 202 22.88 -17.77 3.55
CA ARG A 202 22.92 -16.37 3.14
C ARG A 202 23.99 -16.08 2.09
N LEU A 203 25.10 -16.83 2.09
CA LEU A 203 26.18 -16.67 1.10
C LEU A 203 25.72 -17.06 -0.30
N LEU A 204 24.74 -17.97 -0.42
CA LEU A 204 24.15 -18.34 -1.71
C LEU A 204 23.41 -17.17 -2.38
N ALA A 205 23.09 -16.10 -1.65
CA ALA A 205 22.49 -14.90 -2.22
C ALA A 205 23.42 -14.15 -3.20
N VAL A 206 24.74 -14.35 -3.10
CA VAL A 206 25.70 -13.69 -3.99
C VAL A 206 25.56 -14.20 -5.42
N VAL A 207 25.28 -15.50 -5.61
CA VAL A 207 25.18 -16.13 -6.93
C VAL A 207 24.15 -15.45 -7.86
N PRO A 208 22.87 -15.31 -7.48
CA PRO A 208 21.88 -14.66 -8.35
C PRO A 208 22.16 -13.17 -8.60
N VAL A 209 22.74 -12.45 -7.62
CA VAL A 209 23.10 -11.04 -7.78
C VAL A 209 24.29 -10.89 -8.75
N ALA A 210 25.33 -11.70 -8.57
CA ALA A 210 26.49 -11.72 -9.46
C ALA A 210 26.10 -12.15 -10.88
N ALA A 211 25.15 -13.08 -11.03
CA ALA A 211 24.64 -13.49 -12.34
C ALA A 211 23.90 -12.35 -13.06
N ALA A 212 23.07 -11.58 -12.36
CA ALA A 212 22.40 -10.42 -12.94
C ALA A 212 23.40 -9.33 -13.37
N ILE A 213 24.40 -9.03 -12.54
CA ILE A 213 25.48 -8.09 -12.87
C ILE A 213 26.28 -8.59 -14.07
N GLY A 214 26.70 -9.86 -14.05
CA GLY A 214 27.51 -10.46 -15.12
C GLY A 214 26.78 -10.50 -16.47
N TYR A 215 25.49 -10.83 -16.47
CA TYR A 215 24.67 -10.74 -17.69
C TYR A 215 24.59 -9.31 -18.21
N HIS A 216 24.35 -8.34 -17.32
CA HIS A 216 24.23 -6.94 -17.73
C HIS A 216 25.57 -6.38 -18.26
N THR A 217 26.69 -6.74 -17.63
CA THR A 217 28.03 -6.48 -18.16
C THR A 217 28.23 -7.08 -19.55
N LEU A 218 27.86 -8.34 -19.75
CA LEU A 218 27.99 -9.01 -21.05
C LEU A 218 27.15 -8.32 -22.12
N ASN A 219 25.88 -8.00 -21.81
CA ASN A 219 24.97 -7.31 -22.72
C ASN A 219 25.55 -5.96 -23.17
N ASN A 220 26.05 -5.15 -22.24
CA ASN A 220 26.60 -3.84 -22.56
C ASN A 220 27.95 -3.96 -23.27
N TYR A 221 28.75 -4.97 -22.95
CA TYR A 221 30.02 -5.23 -23.62
C TYR A 221 29.82 -5.56 -25.10
N VAL A 222 28.88 -6.47 -25.41
CA VAL A 222 28.53 -6.85 -26.80
C VAL A 222 27.96 -5.65 -27.56
N ALA A 223 27.16 -4.81 -26.92
CA ALA A 223 26.63 -3.59 -27.54
C ALA A 223 27.70 -2.54 -27.89
N GLN A 224 28.85 -2.55 -27.19
CA GLN A 224 29.99 -1.66 -27.49
C GLN A 224 31.02 -2.29 -28.44
N HIS A 225 31.14 -3.62 -28.43
CA HIS A 225 32.14 -4.37 -29.18
C HIS A 225 31.47 -5.34 -30.16
N TYR A 226 30.99 -4.80 -31.29
CA TYR A 226 30.28 -5.56 -32.33
C TYR A 226 31.12 -6.67 -32.99
N ASP A 227 32.45 -6.58 -32.88
CA ASP A 227 33.42 -7.55 -33.38
C ASP A 227 33.68 -8.73 -32.43
N ALA A 228 33.20 -8.65 -31.17
CA ALA A 228 33.38 -9.68 -30.15
C ALA A 228 32.42 -10.87 -30.33
N THR A 229 32.55 -11.60 -31.44
CA THR A 229 31.67 -12.71 -31.84
C THR A 229 31.50 -13.77 -30.75
N GLY A 230 32.57 -14.12 -30.04
CA GLY A 230 32.49 -15.07 -28.93
C GLY A 230 31.60 -14.59 -27.78
N ALA A 231 31.64 -13.31 -27.41
CA ALA A 231 30.78 -12.77 -26.37
C ALA A 231 29.31 -12.68 -26.82
N ALA A 232 29.08 -12.34 -28.10
CA ALA A 232 27.75 -12.32 -28.71
C ALA A 232 27.10 -13.71 -28.71
N ASP A 233 27.84 -14.77 -29.08
CA ASP A 233 27.35 -16.16 -29.06
C ASP A 233 26.91 -16.61 -27.66
N TRP A 234 27.62 -16.15 -26.62
CA TRP A 234 27.26 -16.43 -25.23
C TRP A 234 26.00 -15.69 -24.82
N LEU A 235 25.88 -14.42 -25.20
CA LEU A 235 24.70 -13.60 -24.91
C LEU A 235 23.45 -14.19 -25.59
N GLU A 236 23.53 -14.56 -26.87
CA GLU A 236 22.42 -15.19 -27.61
C GLU A 236 21.92 -16.47 -26.92
N LYS A 237 22.83 -17.34 -26.48
CA LYS A 237 22.49 -18.57 -25.75
C LYS A 237 21.81 -18.30 -24.41
N LEU A 238 22.20 -17.23 -23.72
CA LEU A 238 21.57 -16.80 -22.47
C LEU A 238 20.19 -16.19 -22.72
N ASP A 239 20.07 -15.34 -23.73
CA ASP A 239 18.82 -14.67 -24.11
C ASP A 239 17.75 -15.66 -24.52
N ALA A 240 18.11 -16.69 -25.30
CA ALA A 240 17.22 -17.78 -25.70
C ALA A 240 16.57 -18.51 -24.50
N LYS A 241 17.18 -18.46 -23.32
CA LYS A 241 16.71 -19.14 -22.10
C LYS A 241 16.31 -18.19 -20.96
N SER A 242 16.53 -16.88 -21.13
CA SER A 242 16.31 -15.86 -20.10
C SER A 242 14.87 -15.89 -19.55
N TRP A 243 13.89 -16.16 -20.43
CA TRP A 243 12.47 -16.23 -20.10
C TRP A 243 12.10 -17.27 -19.02
N LEU A 244 12.91 -18.31 -18.84
CA LEU A 244 12.73 -19.35 -17.82
C LEU A 244 13.16 -18.88 -16.42
N MET A 245 14.07 -17.91 -16.35
CA MET A 245 14.74 -17.55 -15.09
C MET A 245 13.77 -17.10 -13.99
N PRO A 246 12.76 -16.23 -14.27
CA PRO A 246 11.79 -15.83 -13.25
C PRO A 246 10.92 -17.00 -12.79
N LEU A 247 10.62 -17.97 -13.68
CA LEU A 247 9.86 -19.18 -13.33
C LEU A 247 10.66 -20.08 -12.40
N ILE A 248 11.95 -20.27 -12.66
CA ILE A 248 12.84 -21.04 -11.79
C ILE A 248 12.93 -20.38 -10.42
N CYS A 249 13.22 -19.08 -10.37
CA CYS A 249 13.31 -18.31 -9.12
C CYS A 249 12.01 -18.38 -8.31
N LEU A 250 10.87 -18.15 -8.99
CA LEU A 250 9.56 -18.16 -8.35
C LEU A 250 9.19 -19.56 -7.86
N SER A 251 9.49 -20.61 -8.64
CA SER A 251 9.23 -22.01 -8.24
C SER A 251 10.02 -22.39 -6.99
N LEU A 252 11.33 -22.09 -6.96
CA LEU A 252 12.19 -22.33 -5.80
C LEU A 252 11.70 -21.54 -4.57
N ALA A 253 11.38 -20.27 -4.76
CA ALA A 253 10.83 -19.42 -3.71
C ALA A 253 9.50 -19.97 -3.17
N MET A 254 8.60 -20.40 -4.07
CA MET A 254 7.30 -20.96 -3.73
C MET A 254 7.41 -22.29 -2.99
N ILE A 255 8.34 -23.18 -3.35
CA ILE A 255 8.57 -24.45 -2.63
C ILE A 255 8.93 -24.16 -1.18
N VAL A 256 9.87 -23.23 -0.95
CA VAL A 256 10.30 -22.84 0.40
C VAL A 256 9.14 -22.17 1.16
N ASP A 257 8.43 -21.27 0.50
CA ASP A 257 7.33 -20.53 1.11
C ASP A 257 6.14 -21.42 1.45
N LEU A 258 5.74 -22.37 0.58
CA LEU A 258 4.65 -23.31 0.84
C LEU A 258 4.93 -24.18 2.07
N ARG A 259 6.17 -24.67 2.23
CA ARG A 259 6.60 -25.41 3.43
C ARG A 259 6.43 -24.56 4.69
N GLN A 260 6.85 -23.29 4.64
CA GLN A 260 6.69 -22.37 5.76
C GLN A 260 5.22 -22.04 6.07
N LEU A 261 4.39 -21.87 5.04
CA LEU A 261 2.96 -21.61 5.21
C LEU A 261 2.27 -22.82 5.85
N HIS A 262 2.58 -24.04 5.41
CA HIS A 262 2.03 -25.27 5.97
C HIS A 262 2.43 -25.44 7.45
N HIS A 263 3.72 -25.29 7.78
CA HIS A 263 4.19 -25.34 9.17
C HIS A 263 3.65 -24.19 10.04
N GLY A 264 3.46 -23.01 9.46
CA GLY A 264 2.88 -21.86 10.16
C GLY A 264 1.44 -22.16 10.56
N LYS A 265 0.61 -22.62 9.62
CA LYS A 265 -0.80 -22.97 9.88
C LYS A 265 -0.96 -24.03 10.97
N SER A 266 -0.11 -25.06 11.00
CA SER A 266 -0.18 -26.10 12.03
C SER A 266 0.19 -25.60 13.44
N ARG A 267 1.03 -24.55 13.55
CA ARG A 267 1.41 -23.95 14.84
C ARG A 267 0.39 -22.94 15.39
N ILE A 268 -0.47 -22.38 14.53
CA ILE A 268 -1.46 -21.38 14.92
C ILE A 268 -2.85 -21.74 14.38
N PRO A 269 -3.48 -22.85 14.83
CA PRO A 269 -4.77 -23.32 14.29
C PRO A 269 -5.92 -22.31 14.47
N GLY A 270 -5.79 -21.37 15.40
CA GLY A 270 -6.75 -20.28 15.61
C GLY A 270 -6.87 -19.27 14.47
N VAL A 271 -6.04 -19.36 13.42
CA VAL A 271 -6.17 -18.52 12.21
C VAL A 271 -6.72 -19.28 10.99
N LEU A 272 -7.09 -20.54 11.17
CA LEU A 272 -7.85 -21.30 10.19
C LEU A 272 -9.35 -21.01 10.35
N LEU A 273 -10.11 -21.12 9.27
CA LEU A 273 -11.58 -21.10 9.33
C LEU A 273 -12.10 -22.41 9.91
N ALA A 274 -13.34 -22.42 10.43
CA ALA A 274 -13.96 -23.64 10.96
C ALA A 274 -13.98 -24.76 9.91
N GLY A 275 -14.43 -24.45 8.69
CA GLY A 275 -14.43 -25.41 7.59
C GLY A 275 -13.03 -25.85 7.12
N GLU A 276 -11.99 -25.04 7.33
CA GLU A 276 -10.60 -25.46 7.05
C GLU A 276 -10.08 -26.44 8.12
N ARG A 277 -10.49 -26.28 9.38
CA ARG A 277 -10.13 -27.21 10.46
C ARG A 277 -10.78 -28.58 10.28
N GLU A 278 -12.04 -28.60 9.86
CA GLU A 278 -12.80 -29.83 9.61
C GLU A 278 -12.31 -30.58 8.37
N ALA A 279 -11.97 -29.86 7.30
CA ALA A 279 -11.58 -30.45 6.00
C ALA A 279 -10.06 -30.61 5.79
N GLY A 280 -9.23 -30.35 6.82
CA GLY A 280 -7.78 -30.55 6.75
C GLY A 280 -7.01 -29.56 5.88
N ASP A 281 -7.15 -28.25 6.13
CA ASP A 281 -6.49 -27.13 5.40
C ASP A 281 -6.89 -27.01 3.91
N SER A 282 -8.12 -27.41 3.58
CA SER A 282 -8.69 -27.27 2.24
C SER A 282 -9.07 -25.82 1.91
N PRO A 283 -8.75 -25.29 0.70
CA PRO A 283 -9.17 -23.96 0.28
C PRO A 283 -10.69 -23.85 0.06
N ALA A 284 -11.43 -24.96 0.09
CA ALA A 284 -12.86 -25.01 -0.19
C ALA A 284 -13.69 -24.05 0.67
N ALA A 285 -13.39 -23.92 1.97
CA ALA A 285 -14.11 -23.01 2.85
C ALA A 285 -13.95 -21.53 2.42
N LEU A 286 -12.75 -21.13 2.01
CA LEU A 286 -12.50 -19.79 1.50
C LEU A 286 -13.14 -19.54 0.13
N ILE A 287 -13.15 -20.53 -0.76
CA ILE A 287 -13.78 -20.44 -2.08
C ILE A 287 -15.30 -20.32 -1.92
N ARG A 288 -15.90 -21.16 -1.07
CA ARG A 288 -17.32 -21.09 -0.72
C ARG A 288 -17.68 -19.72 -0.16
N TYR A 289 -16.93 -19.27 0.85
CA TYR A 289 -17.15 -17.95 1.43
C TYR A 289 -17.04 -16.83 0.40
N ALA A 290 -16.05 -16.90 -0.51
CA ALA A 290 -15.86 -15.91 -1.56
C ALA A 290 -17.05 -15.82 -2.53
N ALA A 291 -17.86 -16.85 -2.67
CA ALA A 291 -19.01 -16.88 -3.58
C ALA A 291 -20.27 -16.14 -3.07
N TRP A 292 -20.39 -15.83 -1.77
CA TRP A 292 -21.63 -15.28 -1.20
C TRP A 292 -22.06 -13.92 -1.75
N ARG A 293 -21.17 -12.92 -1.75
CA ARG A 293 -21.53 -11.53 -2.11
C ARG A 293 -20.41 -10.83 -2.87
N LEU A 294 -20.34 -11.08 -4.16
CA LEU A 294 -19.38 -10.42 -5.04
C LEU A 294 -19.62 -8.89 -5.09
N PRO A 295 -18.54 -8.06 -5.12
CA PRO A 295 -17.12 -8.42 -5.02
C PRO A 295 -16.59 -8.50 -3.57
N TRP A 296 -17.44 -8.24 -2.57
CA TRP A 296 -17.01 -7.97 -1.19
C TRP A 296 -16.41 -9.19 -0.50
N THR A 297 -17.04 -10.35 -0.61
CA THR A 297 -16.54 -11.58 0.00
C THR A 297 -15.22 -12.04 -0.61
N VAL A 298 -15.03 -11.89 -1.91
CA VAL A 298 -13.73 -12.08 -2.59
C VAL A 298 -12.67 -11.15 -2.02
N LEU A 299 -12.97 -9.85 -1.87
CA LEU A 299 -12.02 -8.88 -1.32
C LEU A 299 -11.64 -9.20 0.14
N ILE A 300 -12.60 -9.66 0.94
CA ILE A 300 -12.36 -10.11 2.33
C ILE A 300 -11.42 -11.32 2.32
N ALA A 301 -11.78 -12.38 1.57
CA ALA A 301 -11.01 -13.61 1.50
C ALA A 301 -9.56 -13.36 1.02
N VAL A 302 -9.39 -12.60 -0.07
CA VAL A 302 -8.06 -12.24 -0.62
C VAL A 302 -7.21 -11.48 0.40
N ARG A 303 -7.80 -10.51 1.13
CA ARG A 303 -7.07 -9.72 2.14
C ARG A 303 -6.74 -10.55 3.37
N PHE A 304 -7.65 -11.40 3.82
CA PHE A 304 -7.44 -12.33 4.93
C PHE A 304 -6.35 -13.35 4.62
N VAL A 305 -6.38 -14.01 3.45
CA VAL A 305 -5.35 -14.98 3.03
C VAL A 305 -3.95 -14.35 3.06
N ARG A 306 -3.81 -13.12 2.57
CA ARG A 306 -2.52 -12.42 2.59
C ARG A 306 -2.06 -12.06 4.00
N LEU A 307 -2.97 -11.60 4.85
CA LEU A 307 -2.69 -11.32 6.25
C LEU A 307 -2.22 -12.59 6.99
N ARG A 308 -2.92 -13.70 6.77
CA ARG A 308 -2.57 -15.02 7.30
C ARG A 308 -1.19 -15.48 6.85
N ARG A 309 -0.86 -15.34 5.56
CA ARG A 309 0.47 -15.68 5.04
C ARG A 309 1.58 -14.86 5.71
N ALA A 310 1.37 -13.54 5.85
CA ALA A 310 2.31 -12.67 6.54
C ALA A 310 2.57 -13.11 7.99
N LEU A 311 1.51 -13.51 8.71
CA LEU A 311 1.64 -14.09 10.04
C LEU A 311 2.39 -15.43 10.02
N CYS A 312 2.04 -16.36 9.12
CA CYS A 312 2.72 -17.65 9.00
C CYS A 312 4.23 -17.48 8.75
N TYR A 313 4.64 -16.59 7.85
CA TYR A 313 6.07 -16.28 7.66
C TYR A 313 6.72 -15.73 8.93
N MET A 314 6.01 -14.88 9.66
CA MET A 314 6.51 -14.29 10.89
C MET A 314 6.72 -15.34 11.98
N THR A 315 5.83 -16.34 12.10
CA THR A 315 5.96 -17.44 13.07
C THR A 315 7.20 -18.31 12.86
N ALA A 316 7.79 -18.32 11.66
CA ALA A 316 9.03 -19.05 11.40
C ALA A 316 10.28 -18.30 11.92
N LEU A 317 10.18 -16.99 12.15
CA LEU A 317 11.33 -16.08 12.34
C LEU A 317 11.25 -15.19 13.59
N ALA A 318 10.14 -15.19 14.32
CA ALA A 318 9.89 -14.34 15.49
C ALA A 318 9.38 -15.15 16.69
N SER A 319 9.51 -14.59 17.89
CA SER A 319 8.97 -15.20 19.12
C SER A 319 7.45 -15.09 19.19
N SER A 320 6.81 -15.89 20.05
CA SER A 320 5.36 -15.85 20.29
C SER A 320 4.89 -14.45 20.70
N THR A 321 5.63 -13.79 21.60
CA THR A 321 5.34 -12.42 22.07
C THR A 321 5.32 -11.41 20.93
N GLU A 322 6.27 -11.49 20.00
CA GLU A 322 6.32 -10.58 18.85
C GLU A 322 5.17 -10.84 17.87
N THR A 323 4.71 -12.09 17.73
CA THR A 323 3.60 -12.45 16.83
C THR A 323 2.21 -12.15 17.38
N GLU A 324 2.11 -11.89 18.67
CA GLU A 324 0.85 -11.92 19.42
C GLU A 324 -0.21 -10.94 18.91
N GLU A 325 0.18 -9.70 18.64
CA GLU A 325 -0.73 -8.67 18.14
C GLU A 325 -1.33 -9.06 16.78
N LEU A 326 -0.47 -9.46 15.84
CA LEU A 326 -0.89 -9.87 14.51
C LEU A 326 -1.72 -11.16 14.55
N ARG A 327 -1.37 -12.09 15.44
CA ARG A 327 -2.10 -13.35 15.67
C ARG A 327 -3.53 -13.08 16.15
N ARG A 328 -3.71 -12.21 17.16
CA ARG A 328 -5.04 -11.83 17.66
C ARG A 328 -5.90 -11.18 16.59
N LEU A 329 -5.36 -10.21 15.85
CA LEU A 329 -6.10 -9.53 14.77
C LEU A 329 -6.49 -10.50 13.64
N THR A 330 -5.60 -11.42 13.27
CA THR A 330 -5.88 -12.41 12.22
C THR A 330 -6.95 -13.42 12.68
N ALA A 331 -6.88 -13.90 13.92
CA ALA A 331 -7.87 -14.79 14.50
C ALA A 331 -9.26 -14.12 14.61
N SER A 332 -9.29 -12.84 15.00
CA SER A 332 -10.52 -12.02 15.03
C SER A 332 -11.20 -11.92 13.66
N ILE A 333 -10.40 -11.73 12.60
CA ILE A 333 -10.93 -11.70 11.23
C ILE A 333 -11.43 -13.09 10.80
N ALA A 334 -10.69 -14.16 11.11
CA ALA A 334 -11.13 -15.53 10.85
C ALA A 334 -12.49 -15.82 11.52
N ALA A 335 -12.64 -15.50 12.80
CA ALA A 335 -13.89 -15.67 13.52
C ALA A 335 -15.04 -14.88 12.87
N ARG A 336 -14.80 -13.65 12.40
CA ARG A 336 -15.82 -12.86 11.70
C ARG A 336 -16.20 -13.47 10.35
N ILE A 337 -15.24 -14.03 9.61
CA ILE A 337 -15.52 -14.78 8.39
C ILE A 337 -16.41 -15.98 8.72
N ASP A 338 -16.05 -16.79 9.71
CA ASP A 338 -16.87 -17.93 10.15
C ASP A 338 -18.31 -17.49 10.53
N THR A 339 -18.48 -16.40 11.30
CA THR A 339 -19.83 -15.90 11.67
C THR A 339 -20.68 -15.40 10.50
N SER A 340 -20.04 -15.01 9.39
CA SER A 340 -20.69 -14.47 8.20
C SER A 340 -20.68 -15.45 7.01
N ASP A 341 -20.19 -16.68 7.19
CA ASP A 341 -20.21 -17.74 6.17
C ASP A 341 -21.59 -18.42 6.10
N ARG A 342 -22.63 -17.62 5.87
CA ARG A 342 -24.03 -18.03 5.78
C ARG A 342 -24.84 -17.00 5.00
N GLU A 343 -25.91 -17.44 4.35
CA GLU A 343 -26.65 -16.64 3.39
C GLU A 343 -27.34 -15.41 4.02
N ASP A 344 -28.00 -15.63 5.16
CA ASP A 344 -28.74 -14.64 5.95
C ASP A 344 -27.89 -13.44 6.39
N ALA A 345 -26.60 -13.65 6.69
CA ALA A 345 -25.67 -12.56 7.02
C ALA A 345 -25.54 -11.53 5.89
N TRP A 346 -25.72 -11.96 4.64
CA TRP A 346 -25.58 -11.13 3.44
C TRP A 346 -26.91 -10.68 2.84
N GLN A 347 -28.02 -11.34 3.21
CA GLN A 347 -29.37 -10.92 2.83
C GLN A 347 -29.74 -9.63 3.59
N GLY A 348 -30.32 -8.66 2.89
CA GLY A 348 -30.74 -7.38 3.49
C GLY A 348 -29.61 -6.41 3.90
N LEU A 349 -28.34 -6.79 3.78
CA LEU A 349 -27.22 -5.91 4.13
C LEU A 349 -27.10 -4.73 3.15
N ASP A 350 -27.47 -3.52 3.60
CA ASP A 350 -27.28 -2.30 2.84
C ASP A 350 -25.82 -1.80 2.93
N ILE A 351 -24.98 -2.38 2.07
CA ILE A 351 -23.57 -2.03 1.95
C ILE A 351 -23.38 -0.55 1.56
N ARG A 352 -24.29 0.03 0.77
CA ARG A 352 -24.15 1.42 0.32
C ARG A 352 -24.32 2.37 1.48
N SER A 353 -25.34 2.19 2.32
CA SER A 353 -25.51 3.04 3.51
C SER A 353 -24.40 2.83 4.52
N LEU A 354 -23.92 1.59 4.70
CA LEU A 354 -22.78 1.27 5.56
C LEU A 354 -21.53 2.06 5.15
N LEU A 355 -21.19 2.04 3.85
CA LEU A 355 -20.05 2.80 3.32
C LEU A 355 -20.31 4.31 3.34
N LYS A 356 -21.54 4.77 3.09
CA LYS A 356 -21.88 6.21 3.13
C LYS A 356 -21.71 6.79 4.53
N LYS A 357 -22.15 6.08 5.57
CA LYS A 357 -21.97 6.48 6.98
C LYS A 357 -20.50 6.65 7.34
N THR A 358 -19.65 5.74 6.87
CA THR A 358 -18.19 5.82 7.13
C THR A 358 -17.46 6.87 6.29
N ARG A 359 -18.03 7.31 5.17
CA ARG A 359 -17.43 8.33 4.27
C ARG A 359 -17.85 9.76 4.59
N ALA A 360 -18.87 9.98 5.42
CA ALA A 360 -19.44 11.32 5.68
C ALA A 360 -18.40 12.31 6.25
N ASP A 361 -17.36 11.84 6.94
CA ASP A 361 -16.30 12.68 7.52
C ASP A 361 -15.02 12.78 6.66
N SER A 362 -15.05 12.35 5.39
CA SER A 362 -13.83 12.16 4.57
C SER A 362 -13.47 13.28 3.58
N GLY A 363 -13.93 14.53 3.78
CA GLY A 363 -13.73 15.64 2.83
C GLY A 363 -12.26 15.84 2.37
N ARG A 364 -11.29 15.62 3.26
CA ARG A 364 -9.84 15.68 2.96
C ARG A 364 -9.35 14.59 2.00
N TRP A 365 -9.95 13.41 2.01
CA TRP A 365 -9.57 12.28 1.14
C TRP A 365 -9.87 12.58 -0.34
N ARG A 366 -10.97 13.27 -0.63
CA ARG A 366 -11.36 13.61 -2.00
C ARG A 366 -10.31 14.50 -2.66
N TRP A 367 -9.81 15.51 -1.94
CA TRP A 367 -8.77 16.41 -2.44
C TRP A 367 -7.41 15.72 -2.64
N GLN A 368 -7.06 14.77 -1.76
CA GLN A 368 -5.85 13.96 -1.91
C GLN A 368 -5.84 13.07 -3.16
N LEU A 369 -7.00 12.78 -3.75
CA LEU A 369 -7.13 12.07 -5.02
C LEU A 369 -7.27 13.01 -6.21
N VAL A 370 -8.14 14.01 -6.09
CA VAL A 370 -8.49 14.89 -7.20
C VAL A 370 -7.31 15.74 -7.66
N VAL A 371 -6.53 16.32 -6.72
CA VAL A 371 -5.41 17.21 -7.08
C VAL A 371 -4.32 16.47 -7.87
N PRO A 372 -3.80 15.30 -7.44
CA PRO A 372 -2.88 14.49 -8.25
C PRO A 372 -3.41 14.14 -9.63
N CYS A 373 -4.68 13.72 -9.73
CA CYS A 373 -5.28 13.33 -11.01
C CYS A 373 -5.39 14.51 -11.98
N LEU A 374 -5.78 15.69 -11.49
CA LEU A 374 -5.86 16.90 -12.31
C LEU A 374 -4.48 17.35 -12.78
N LEU A 375 -3.48 17.32 -11.89
CA LEU A 375 -2.10 17.69 -12.24
C LEU A 375 -1.43 16.68 -13.19
N ALA A 376 -1.78 15.39 -13.12
CA ALA A 376 -1.28 14.36 -14.02
C ALA A 376 -1.97 14.35 -15.39
N LEU A 377 -3.12 15.01 -15.53
CA LEU A 377 -3.94 14.98 -16.75
C LEU A 377 -3.18 15.46 -18.00
N PRO A 378 -2.42 16.57 -17.98
CA PRO A 378 -1.64 16.99 -19.15
C PRO A 378 -0.66 15.91 -19.63
N SER A 379 -0.02 15.18 -18.71
CA SER A 379 0.87 14.09 -19.07
C SER A 379 0.16 12.87 -19.64
N LEU A 380 -1.00 12.53 -19.07
CA LEU A 380 -1.81 11.43 -19.60
C LEU A 380 -2.33 11.74 -21.00
N ILE A 381 -2.69 13.01 -21.27
CA ILE A 381 -3.08 13.48 -22.59
C ILE A 381 -1.88 13.40 -23.54
N PHE A 382 -0.73 13.98 -23.17
CA PHE A 382 0.44 14.00 -24.05
C PHE A 382 0.98 12.60 -24.35
N LEU A 383 1.20 11.78 -23.32
CA LEU A 383 1.78 10.44 -23.47
C LEU A 383 0.76 9.42 -23.95
N GLY A 384 -0.51 9.55 -23.57
CA GLY A 384 -1.58 8.64 -23.99
C GLY A 384 -2.08 8.93 -25.40
N ILE A 385 -2.56 10.15 -25.64
CA ILE A 385 -3.15 10.55 -26.93
C ILE A 385 -2.03 10.83 -27.95
N GLY A 386 -0.94 11.49 -27.54
CA GLY A 386 0.18 11.78 -28.44
C GLY A 386 0.94 10.56 -28.95
N SER A 387 0.81 9.39 -28.32
CA SER A 387 1.40 8.13 -28.79
C SER A 387 0.80 7.60 -30.10
N PHE A 388 -0.31 8.16 -30.57
CA PHE A 388 -0.90 7.78 -31.86
C PHE A 388 -0.41 8.72 -32.97
N HIS A 389 0.01 8.15 -34.10
CA HIS A 389 0.45 8.94 -35.26
C HIS A 389 -0.62 9.97 -35.69
N SER A 390 -1.90 9.61 -35.60
CA SER A 390 -3.04 10.49 -35.90
C SER A 390 -3.16 11.71 -34.97
N ALA A 391 -2.50 11.69 -33.82
CA ALA A 391 -2.49 12.76 -32.81
C ALA A 391 -1.09 13.36 -32.59
N SER A 392 -0.12 13.07 -33.46
CA SER A 392 1.23 13.67 -33.44
C SER A 392 1.20 15.21 -33.57
N GLY A 393 0.13 15.76 -34.17
CA GLY A 393 -0.15 17.20 -34.17
C GLY A 393 -0.33 17.79 -32.76
N LEU A 394 -0.86 17.01 -31.81
CA LEU A 394 -1.01 17.43 -30.40
C LEU A 394 0.34 17.51 -29.68
N GLN A 395 1.24 16.57 -29.92
CA GLN A 395 2.62 16.63 -29.41
C GLN A 395 3.37 17.83 -29.99
N THR A 396 3.20 18.08 -31.29
CA THR A 396 3.79 19.24 -31.97
C THR A 396 3.24 20.55 -31.43
N TYR A 397 1.92 20.62 -31.23
CA TYR A 397 1.24 21.79 -30.65
C TYR A 397 1.74 22.12 -29.24
N ILE A 398 1.93 21.10 -28.40
CA ILE A 398 2.45 21.26 -27.05
C ILE A 398 3.94 21.65 -27.06
N ALA A 399 4.72 21.19 -28.04
CA ALA A 399 6.17 21.44 -28.14
C ALA A 399 6.56 22.75 -28.84
N THR A 400 5.75 23.31 -29.73
CA THR A 400 6.17 24.41 -30.65
C THR A 400 5.34 25.71 -30.56
N GLY A 401 4.26 25.75 -29.76
CA GLY A 401 3.43 26.95 -29.60
C GLY A 401 3.82 27.84 -28.39
N PRO A 402 3.26 29.04 -28.25
CA PRO A 402 3.52 29.97 -27.13
C PRO A 402 2.85 29.56 -25.79
N ARG A 403 2.65 28.25 -25.54
CA ARG A 403 1.95 27.72 -24.33
C ARG A 403 2.70 26.64 -23.50
N PRO A 404 4.05 26.56 -23.45
CA PRO A 404 4.77 25.71 -22.48
C PRO A 404 4.52 26.08 -21.01
N GLU A 405 3.92 27.25 -20.75
CA GLU A 405 3.61 27.77 -19.42
C GLU A 405 2.66 26.88 -18.61
N ILE A 406 1.65 26.25 -19.23
CA ILE A 406 0.69 25.40 -18.50
C ILE A 406 1.41 24.17 -17.90
N LEU A 407 2.27 23.51 -18.69
CA LEU A 407 3.06 22.38 -18.20
C LEU A 407 4.03 22.82 -17.11
N LEU A 408 4.62 24.01 -17.24
CA LEU A 408 5.49 24.60 -16.24
C LEU A 408 4.75 24.90 -14.92
N TYR A 409 3.56 25.52 -14.99
CA TYR A 409 2.72 25.77 -13.82
C TYR A 409 2.23 24.47 -13.17
N CYS A 410 1.83 23.47 -13.97
CA CYS A 410 1.49 22.15 -13.47
C CYS A 410 2.69 21.49 -12.79
N ALA A 411 3.90 21.62 -13.35
CA ALA A 411 5.13 21.07 -12.77
C ALA A 411 5.50 21.74 -11.44
N LEU A 412 5.40 23.08 -11.35
CA LEU A 412 5.60 23.81 -10.10
C LEU A 412 4.56 23.39 -9.04
N ALA A 413 3.29 23.29 -9.41
CA ALA A 413 2.24 22.82 -8.52
C ALA A 413 2.46 21.36 -8.09
N ALA A 414 2.94 20.50 -8.99
CA ALA A 414 3.30 19.12 -8.70
C ALA A 414 4.47 19.03 -7.71
N LEU A 415 5.52 19.83 -7.85
CA LEU A 415 6.61 19.88 -6.88
C LEU A 415 6.15 20.35 -5.50
N ALA A 416 5.32 21.39 -5.44
CA ALA A 416 4.72 21.83 -4.19
C ALA A 416 3.89 20.72 -3.53
N TRP A 417 3.12 19.98 -4.33
CA TRP A 417 2.34 18.83 -3.87
C TRP A 417 3.22 17.68 -3.39
N ILE A 418 4.30 17.35 -4.12
CA ILE A 418 5.28 16.31 -3.75
C ILE A 418 5.97 16.69 -2.43
N ALA A 419 6.36 17.96 -2.25
CA ALA A 419 6.96 18.45 -1.02
C ALA A 419 6.00 18.32 0.18
N TRP A 420 4.73 18.66 -0.02
CA TRP A 420 3.69 18.47 1.00
C TRP A 420 3.48 16.99 1.34
N GLN A 421 3.37 16.11 0.34
CA GLN A 421 3.24 14.67 0.52
C GLN A 421 4.45 14.08 1.25
N LEU A 422 5.66 14.45 0.85
CA LEU A 422 6.89 14.02 1.50
C LEU A 422 6.90 14.43 2.98
N THR A 423 6.52 15.67 3.29
CA THR A 423 6.38 16.15 4.67
C THR A 423 5.35 15.34 5.45
N ALA A 424 4.18 15.05 4.85
CA ALA A 424 3.15 14.23 5.48
C ALA A 424 3.63 12.79 5.74
N LEU A 425 4.35 12.19 4.79
CA LEU A 425 4.97 10.88 4.94
C LEU A 425 5.99 10.90 6.09
N LEU A 426 6.92 11.86 6.12
CA LEU A 426 7.92 11.94 7.19
C LEU A 426 7.28 12.12 8.58
N ARG A 427 6.22 12.94 8.70
CA ARG A 427 5.48 13.14 9.96
C ARG A 427 4.75 11.89 10.44
N THR A 428 4.23 11.08 9.51
CA THR A 428 3.46 9.86 9.84
C THR A 428 4.32 8.61 9.98
N TRP A 429 5.64 8.70 9.77
CA TRP A 429 6.57 7.58 9.85
C TRP A 429 6.43 6.74 11.11
N ARG A 430 6.46 7.38 12.30
CA ARG A 430 6.39 6.67 13.60
C ARG A 430 5.06 5.93 13.76
N ALA A 431 3.95 6.57 13.37
CA ALA A 431 2.63 5.96 13.44
C ALA A 431 2.50 4.76 12.47
N THR A 432 3.05 4.88 11.25
CA THR A 432 3.09 3.77 10.28
C THR A 432 3.99 2.63 10.75
N ALA A 433 5.15 2.94 11.35
CA ALA A 433 6.08 1.95 11.88
C ALA A 433 5.50 1.14 13.04
N ALA A 434 4.64 1.77 13.86
CA ALA A 434 3.95 1.11 14.97
C ALA A 434 2.92 0.05 14.50
N GLN A 435 2.36 0.16 13.29
CA GLN A 435 1.35 -0.77 12.78
C GLN A 435 1.87 -2.22 12.70
N PRO A 436 1.08 -3.25 13.05
CA PRO A 436 1.54 -4.63 13.09
C PRO A 436 1.95 -5.21 11.72
N ILE A 437 1.56 -4.56 10.61
CA ILE A 437 1.82 -5.02 9.24
C ILE A 437 3.05 -4.33 8.64
N GLY A 438 4.07 -5.12 8.30
CA GLY A 438 5.31 -4.67 7.67
C GLY A 438 5.11 -4.07 6.28
N GLU A 439 4.14 -4.57 5.50
CA GLU A 439 3.81 -4.03 4.17
C GLU A 439 3.51 -2.52 4.21
N GLN A 440 2.89 -2.01 5.28
CA GLN A 440 2.59 -0.57 5.39
C GLN A 440 3.88 0.27 5.49
N VAL A 441 4.87 -0.23 6.23
CA VAL A 441 6.18 0.42 6.33
C VAL A 441 6.92 0.40 4.99
N ALA A 442 6.85 -0.72 4.27
CA ALA A 442 7.43 -0.82 2.93
C ALA A 442 6.78 0.15 1.94
N LEU A 443 5.44 0.21 1.90
CA LEU A 443 4.69 1.18 1.09
C LEU A 443 5.10 2.62 1.40
N HIS A 444 5.30 2.93 2.68
CA HIS A 444 5.72 4.24 3.13
C HIS A 444 7.11 4.62 2.60
N ARG A 445 8.06 3.70 2.69
CA ARG A 445 9.42 3.88 2.14
C ARG A 445 9.42 4.02 0.63
N PHE A 446 8.65 3.19 -0.07
CA PHE A 446 8.53 3.27 -1.52
C PHE A 446 7.95 4.61 -1.97
N ARG A 447 6.93 5.14 -1.28
CA ARG A 447 6.44 6.49 -1.58
C ARG A 447 7.46 7.59 -1.31
N ILE A 448 8.22 7.49 -0.21
CA ILE A 448 9.30 8.45 0.07
C ILE A 448 10.34 8.40 -1.04
N ALA A 449 10.77 7.21 -1.47
CA ALA A 449 11.72 7.04 -2.56
C ALA A 449 11.20 7.62 -3.88
N THR A 450 9.95 7.31 -4.25
CA THR A 450 9.31 7.89 -5.44
C THR A 450 9.18 9.40 -5.33
N ALA A 451 8.79 9.95 -4.18
CA ALA A 451 8.64 11.39 -3.98
C ALA A 451 9.99 12.14 -4.05
N LEU A 452 11.04 11.59 -3.42
CA LEU A 452 12.39 12.16 -3.47
C LEU A 452 12.94 12.11 -4.90
N GLY A 453 12.84 10.96 -5.56
CA GLY A 453 13.36 10.77 -6.91
C GLY A 453 12.64 11.63 -7.95
N SER A 454 11.31 11.61 -7.95
CA SER A 454 10.51 12.48 -8.84
C SER A 454 10.70 13.98 -8.52
N GLY A 455 10.78 14.34 -7.24
CA GLY A 455 11.02 15.72 -6.82
C GLY A 455 12.40 16.23 -7.25
N ALA A 456 13.45 15.43 -7.07
CA ALA A 456 14.81 15.78 -7.50
C ALA A 456 14.91 15.91 -9.02
N ALA A 457 14.38 14.93 -9.77
CA ALA A 457 14.35 14.99 -11.22
C ALA A 457 13.54 16.18 -11.73
N GLY A 458 12.35 16.43 -11.16
CA GLY A 458 11.50 17.56 -11.52
C GLY A 458 12.15 18.91 -11.24
N ALA A 459 12.78 19.07 -10.07
CA ALA A 459 13.49 20.29 -9.71
C ALA A 459 14.70 20.54 -10.64
N PHE A 460 15.45 19.49 -10.96
CA PHE A 460 16.56 19.58 -11.92
C PHE A 460 16.09 20.01 -13.32
N MET A 461 15.00 19.42 -13.82
CA MET A 461 14.44 19.80 -15.12
C MET A 461 13.98 21.26 -15.11
N LEU A 462 13.28 21.72 -14.06
CA LEU A 462 12.88 23.13 -13.94
C LEU A 462 14.07 24.09 -13.84
N TYR A 463 15.10 23.74 -13.07
CA TYR A 463 16.32 24.53 -12.98
C TYR A 463 16.94 24.74 -14.36
N ARG A 464 17.02 23.66 -15.15
CA ARG A 464 17.52 23.71 -16.53
C ARG A 464 16.64 24.55 -17.45
N GLY A 465 15.32 24.38 -17.37
CA GLY A 465 14.36 25.07 -18.24
C GLY A 465 14.20 26.57 -17.92
N LEU A 466 14.39 26.99 -16.67
CA LEU A 466 14.28 28.39 -16.21
C LEU A 466 15.61 29.14 -16.29
N GLY A 467 16.74 28.43 -16.29
CA GLY A 467 18.08 29.00 -16.23
C GLY A 467 18.53 29.79 -17.46
N GLY A 468 17.70 29.86 -18.52
CA GLY A 468 18.03 30.63 -19.72
C GLY A 468 19.43 30.32 -20.26
N ALA A 469 19.88 29.06 -20.14
CA ALA A 469 21.20 28.68 -20.58
C ALA A 469 21.28 28.92 -22.09
N ASP A 470 22.08 29.92 -22.46
CA ASP A 470 22.53 30.13 -23.82
C ASP A 470 23.20 28.81 -24.25
N VAL A 471 22.49 28.03 -25.07
CA VAL A 471 22.86 26.63 -25.41
C VAL A 471 24.19 26.56 -26.16
N THR A 472 24.79 27.70 -26.48
CA THR A 472 26.03 27.80 -27.24
C THR A 472 27.31 27.90 -26.41
N THR A 473 27.28 28.16 -25.08
CA THR A 473 28.53 28.54 -24.39
C THR A 473 28.81 28.00 -23.00
N ASP A 474 27.92 27.23 -22.35
CA ASP A 474 28.28 26.56 -21.08
C ASP A 474 28.44 25.05 -21.20
N THR A 475 29.66 24.62 -20.87
CA THR A 475 30.30 23.32 -21.05
C THR A 475 29.80 22.25 -20.09
N LEU A 476 28.51 21.90 -20.17
CA LEU A 476 28.03 20.63 -19.61
C LEU A 476 27.64 19.62 -20.69
N LEU A 477 27.14 20.04 -21.86
CA LEU A 477 26.98 19.20 -23.07
C LEU A 477 27.01 20.16 -24.27
N SER A 478 28.02 20.09 -25.15
CA SER A 478 28.15 20.96 -26.34
C SER A 478 28.07 20.16 -27.64
N PRO A 479 27.74 20.75 -28.81
CA PRO A 479 26.47 20.46 -29.48
C PRO A 479 26.65 20.11 -30.98
N ALA A 480 25.76 19.29 -31.50
CA ALA A 480 25.46 19.26 -32.93
C ALA A 480 24.05 18.69 -33.11
N HIS A 481 23.10 19.59 -33.41
CA HIS A 481 21.67 19.49 -33.83
C HIS A 481 20.76 18.29 -33.45
N LEU A 482 21.27 17.09 -33.17
CA LEU A 482 20.54 15.96 -32.60
C LEU A 482 20.53 16.01 -31.06
N LEU A 483 21.64 16.43 -30.45
CA LEU A 483 21.79 16.48 -28.98
C LEU A 483 20.90 17.56 -28.34
N GLU A 484 20.68 18.68 -29.01
CA GLU A 484 19.83 19.77 -28.53
C GLU A 484 18.33 19.42 -28.65
N ALA A 485 17.95 18.69 -29.70
CA ALA A 485 16.62 18.11 -29.83
C ALA A 485 16.38 16.99 -28.78
N LEU A 486 17.41 16.17 -28.49
CA LEU A 486 17.41 15.21 -27.38
C LEU A 486 17.28 15.90 -26.03
N ASP A 487 17.96 17.02 -25.82
CA ASP A 487 17.96 17.75 -24.57
C ASP A 487 16.61 18.42 -24.26
N GLN A 488 16.03 19.06 -25.27
CA GLN A 488 14.68 19.62 -25.20
C GLN A 488 13.62 18.53 -25.04
N THR A 489 13.81 17.39 -25.70
CA THR A 489 12.96 16.20 -25.55
C THR A 489 13.02 15.63 -24.13
N LEU A 490 14.23 15.47 -23.57
CA LEU A 490 14.46 14.99 -22.22
C LEU A 490 13.84 15.93 -21.18
N PHE A 491 13.90 17.23 -21.40
CA PHE A 491 13.21 18.22 -20.57
C PHE A 491 11.68 17.98 -20.55
N TRP A 492 11.04 17.89 -21.72
CA TRP A 492 9.59 17.68 -21.80
C TRP A 492 9.16 16.32 -21.26
N VAL A 493 9.84 15.24 -21.64
CA VAL A 493 9.60 13.89 -21.12
C VAL A 493 9.80 13.86 -19.60
N GLY A 494 10.82 14.54 -19.08
CA GLY A 494 11.08 14.69 -17.65
C GLY A 494 9.93 15.36 -16.89
N LEU A 495 9.40 16.47 -17.42
CA LEU A 495 8.22 17.14 -16.84
C LEU A 495 6.97 16.24 -16.88
N LEU A 496 6.78 15.51 -17.97
CA LEU A 496 5.63 14.62 -18.12
C LEU A 496 5.70 13.46 -17.11
N LEU A 497 6.90 12.89 -16.93
CA LEU A 497 7.18 11.88 -15.92
C LEU A 497 6.99 12.43 -14.50
N LEU A 498 7.42 13.66 -14.20
CA LEU A 498 7.15 14.31 -12.92
C LEU A 498 5.66 14.31 -12.59
N LEU A 499 4.81 14.76 -13.51
CA LEU A 499 3.37 14.81 -13.30
C LEU A 499 2.75 13.40 -13.17
N LEU A 500 3.22 12.40 -13.93
CA LEU A 500 2.78 11.01 -13.79
C LEU A 500 3.17 10.40 -12.43
N SER A 501 4.25 10.85 -11.81
CA SER A 501 4.67 10.37 -10.49
C SER A 501 3.61 10.60 -9.41
N LEU A 502 2.75 11.61 -9.59
CA LEU A 502 1.68 11.95 -8.65
C LEU A 502 0.68 10.81 -8.47
N ALA A 503 0.46 9.99 -9.51
CA ALA A 503 -0.40 8.81 -9.41
C ALA A 503 0.16 7.75 -8.45
N ALA A 504 1.49 7.61 -8.37
CA ALA A 504 2.16 6.70 -7.43
C ALA A 504 2.11 7.21 -5.98
N LEU A 505 2.01 8.53 -5.81
CA LEU A 505 1.97 9.21 -4.52
C LEU A 505 0.56 9.32 -3.93
N ILE A 506 -0.46 8.83 -4.65
CA ILE A 506 -1.78 8.63 -4.09
C ILE A 506 -1.67 7.61 -2.93
N GLY A 507 -1.72 8.11 -1.71
CA GLY A 507 -1.72 7.28 -0.51
C GLY A 507 -3.03 6.50 -0.37
N PRO A 508 -3.06 5.32 0.28
CA PRO A 508 -4.27 4.66 0.76
C PRO A 508 -4.69 5.33 2.08
N GLY A 509 -4.45 6.64 2.20
CA GLY A 509 -4.48 7.45 3.41
C GLY A 509 -5.87 7.78 3.97
N ALA A 510 -6.93 7.07 3.56
CA ALA A 510 -8.20 7.12 4.28
C ALA A 510 -8.25 6.16 5.48
N GLY A 511 -7.43 5.10 5.51
CA GLY A 511 -7.50 4.09 6.60
C GLY A 511 -7.01 4.60 7.96
N LEU A 512 -5.94 5.40 7.98
CA LEU A 512 -5.43 6.04 9.20
C LEU A 512 -6.16 7.34 9.54
N ALA A 513 -6.70 8.06 8.54
CA ALA A 513 -7.57 9.21 8.77
C ALA A 513 -8.94 8.78 9.36
N LEU A 514 -9.44 7.59 9.00
CA LEU A 514 -10.59 6.96 9.64
C LEU A 514 -10.32 6.56 11.10
N ALA A 515 -9.06 6.28 11.46
CA ALA A 515 -8.68 5.92 12.83
C ALA A 515 -8.55 7.12 13.78
N GLY A 516 -8.31 8.33 13.26
CA GLY A 516 -8.12 9.54 14.08
C GLY A 516 -9.27 10.55 14.07
N GLY A 517 -10.18 10.49 13.09
CA GLY A 517 -11.24 11.47 12.93
C GLY A 517 -12.65 10.85 13.00
N GLY A 518 -13.26 10.89 14.19
CA GLY A 518 -14.72 10.88 14.41
C GLY A 518 -15.53 9.63 14.04
N ALA A 519 -15.28 9.01 12.88
CA ALA A 519 -16.15 8.01 12.26
C ALA A 519 -16.15 6.63 12.96
N LEU A 520 -15.15 6.34 13.80
CA LEU A 520 -15.04 5.08 14.55
C LEU A 520 -15.37 5.24 16.05
N ALA A 521 -15.88 6.39 16.48
CA ALA A 521 -16.10 6.72 17.90
C ALA A 521 -17.09 5.81 18.66
N GLY A 522 -17.72 4.83 17.99
CA GLY A 522 -18.58 3.81 18.58
C GLY A 522 -18.13 2.36 18.36
N LEU A 523 -16.97 2.12 17.74
CA LEU A 523 -16.45 0.78 17.49
C LEU A 523 -15.45 0.37 18.58
N THR A 524 -15.35 -0.93 18.86
CA THR A 524 -14.28 -1.44 19.71
C THR A 524 -12.92 -1.21 19.05
N VAL A 525 -11.85 -1.08 19.85
CA VAL A 525 -10.47 -0.89 19.35
C VAL A 525 -10.10 -1.97 18.34
N GLU A 526 -10.53 -3.20 18.58
CA GLU A 526 -10.30 -4.35 17.71
C GLU A 526 -11.09 -4.27 16.39
N ALA A 527 -12.34 -3.80 16.43
CA ALA A 527 -13.16 -3.58 15.24
C ALA A 527 -12.56 -2.47 14.34
N ALA A 528 -12.07 -1.39 14.95
CA ALA A 528 -11.34 -0.34 14.25
C ALA A 528 -10.04 -0.87 13.60
N ALA A 529 -9.29 -1.72 14.30
CA ALA A 529 -8.09 -2.35 13.77
C ALA A 529 -8.39 -3.29 12.58
N ASN A 530 -9.45 -4.11 12.66
CA ASN A 530 -9.87 -4.98 11.57
C ASN A 530 -10.30 -4.19 10.32
N ALA A 531 -11.01 -3.07 10.51
CA ALA A 531 -11.34 -2.14 9.43
C ALA A 531 -10.09 -1.48 8.82
N ALA A 532 -9.07 -1.17 9.62
CA ALA A 532 -7.80 -0.64 9.12
C ALA A 532 -7.03 -1.67 8.26
N LEU A 533 -7.00 -2.94 8.68
CA LEU A 533 -6.32 -4.03 7.96
C LEU A 533 -6.98 -4.38 6.63
N LEU A 534 -8.32 -4.50 6.66
CA LEU A 534 -9.12 -4.93 5.53
C LEU A 534 -9.76 -3.77 4.75
N GLY A 535 -9.56 -2.51 5.15
CA GLY A 535 -10.17 -1.34 4.52
C GLY A 535 -11.70 -1.39 4.51
N SER A 536 -12.33 -0.91 3.43
CA SER A 536 -13.80 -0.98 3.26
C SER A 536 -14.36 -2.40 3.35
N ALA A 537 -13.60 -3.41 2.97
CA ALA A 537 -14.00 -4.81 3.10
C ALA A 537 -14.12 -5.23 4.58
N GLY A 538 -13.32 -4.66 5.48
CA GLY A 538 -13.47 -4.88 6.93
C GLY A 538 -14.75 -4.27 7.49
N ILE A 539 -15.13 -3.09 7.00
CA ILE A 539 -16.40 -2.44 7.35
C ILE A 539 -17.58 -3.33 6.93
N VAL A 540 -17.55 -3.84 5.69
CA VAL A 540 -18.58 -4.75 5.17
C VAL A 540 -18.62 -6.06 5.95
N LEU A 541 -17.46 -6.67 6.26
CA LEU A 541 -17.37 -7.87 7.09
C LEU A 541 -18.01 -7.67 8.47
N MET A 542 -17.77 -6.52 9.10
CA MET A 542 -18.40 -6.18 10.38
C MET A 542 -19.93 -6.06 10.25
N GLY A 543 -20.41 -5.42 9.19
CA GLY A 543 -21.84 -5.32 8.90
C GLY A 543 -22.49 -6.70 8.73
N ALA A 544 -21.90 -7.56 7.90
CA ALA A 544 -22.40 -8.92 7.66
C ALA A 544 -22.39 -9.78 8.94
N SER A 545 -21.29 -9.74 9.70
CA SER A 545 -21.16 -10.47 10.97
C SER A 545 -22.18 -10.02 12.02
N ALA A 546 -22.57 -8.74 12.04
CA ALA A 546 -23.60 -8.23 12.96
C ALA A 546 -25.05 -8.48 12.48
N ASN A 547 -25.26 -8.57 11.15
CA ASN A 547 -26.58 -8.73 10.55
C ASN A 547 -27.18 -10.14 10.76
N GLY A 548 -26.35 -11.15 11.00
CA GLY A 548 -26.80 -12.53 11.21
C GLY A 548 -27.36 -12.87 12.60
N GLY A 549 -27.59 -11.89 13.48
CA GLY A 549 -28.30 -12.11 14.75
C GLY A 549 -27.46 -12.60 15.93
N PHE A 550 -27.59 -11.86 17.04
CA PHE A 550 -27.73 -12.43 18.37
C PHE A 550 -29.16 -12.04 18.80
N GLY A 551 -30.06 -13.02 18.78
CA GLY A 551 -31.24 -12.98 19.64
C GLY A 551 -30.77 -13.14 21.08
N ASP A 552 -31.47 -12.48 21.99
CA ASP A 552 -31.31 -12.62 23.43
C ASP A 552 -31.36 -14.10 23.85
N SER A 553 -30.21 -14.70 24.13
CA SER A 553 -30.10 -15.96 24.85
C SER A 553 -28.75 -16.03 25.54
N GLY A 554 -28.79 -15.94 26.87
CA GLY A 554 -27.61 -15.97 27.73
C GLY A 554 -26.77 -17.22 27.50
N THR A 555 -25.46 -17.03 27.40
CA THR A 555 -24.44 -18.01 27.78
C THR A 555 -23.16 -17.24 28.06
N ASP A 556 -22.54 -17.60 29.17
CA ASP A 556 -21.47 -16.88 29.84
C ASP A 556 -20.19 -16.77 28.99
N GLY A 557 -19.93 -15.55 28.51
CA GLY A 557 -18.63 -15.15 28.00
C GLY A 557 -17.71 -14.77 29.14
N GLN A 558 -16.79 -15.68 29.49
CA GLN A 558 -15.60 -15.44 30.31
C GLN A 558 -14.86 -14.19 29.82
N GLY A 559 -15.04 -13.08 30.54
CA GLY A 559 -14.26 -11.87 30.38
C GLY A 559 -12.92 -12.02 31.08
N SER A 560 -11.89 -12.33 30.31
CA SER A 560 -10.49 -12.18 30.69
C SER A 560 -10.26 -10.84 31.41
N GLN A 561 -9.81 -10.95 32.66
CA GLN A 561 -9.34 -9.84 33.48
C GLN A 561 -8.21 -9.11 32.77
N SER A 562 -8.47 -7.88 32.31
CA SER A 562 -7.41 -6.91 32.08
C SER A 562 -7.42 -5.91 33.23
N SER A 563 -6.72 -6.25 34.32
CA SER A 563 -6.26 -5.29 35.31
C SER A 563 -5.16 -4.43 34.69
N GLY A 564 -5.54 -3.51 33.82
CA GLY A 564 -4.68 -2.46 33.29
C GLY A 564 -4.95 -1.17 34.05
N GLY A 565 -4.03 -0.78 34.93
CA GLY A 565 -4.07 0.43 35.76
C GLY A 565 -4.01 1.72 34.96
N GLY A 566 -5.11 2.04 34.28
CA GLY A 566 -5.41 3.40 33.82
C GLY A 566 -6.33 4.08 34.82
N GLU A 567 -5.99 5.28 35.23
CA GLU A 567 -6.79 6.11 36.14
C GLU A 567 -8.26 6.19 35.67
N VAL A 568 -9.21 5.93 36.58
CA VAL A 568 -10.63 5.90 36.24
C VAL A 568 -11.08 7.29 35.80
N ASN A 569 -11.66 7.39 34.60
CA ASN A 569 -12.16 8.66 34.07
C ASN A 569 -13.53 9.00 34.69
N TRP A 570 -13.56 9.93 35.63
CA TRP A 570 -14.77 10.36 36.35
C TRP A 570 -15.59 11.46 35.65
N LYS A 571 -15.32 11.78 34.37
CA LYS A 571 -16.15 12.73 33.62
C LYS A 571 -17.53 12.12 33.30
N PRO A 572 -18.66 12.86 33.43
CA PRO A 572 -20.01 12.32 33.21
C PRO A 572 -20.26 11.71 31.82
N ALA A 573 -19.47 12.11 30.81
CA ALA A 573 -19.53 11.55 29.46
C ALA A 573 -18.95 10.11 29.36
N SER A 574 -18.25 9.62 30.39
CA SER A 574 -17.63 8.29 30.40
C SER A 574 -18.69 7.18 30.59
N THR A 575 -19.09 6.55 29.49
CA THR A 575 -19.95 5.37 29.52
C THR A 575 -19.25 4.15 30.14
N LYS A 576 -17.91 4.10 30.15
CA LYS A 576 -17.15 3.05 30.83
C LYS A 576 -17.27 3.12 32.35
N THR A 577 -17.36 4.35 32.89
CA THR A 577 -17.41 4.61 34.34
C THR A 577 -18.83 4.62 34.87
N PHE A 578 -19.75 5.26 34.13
CA PHE A 578 -21.11 5.51 34.60
C PHE A 578 -22.20 4.76 33.83
N GLY A 579 -21.83 3.87 32.91
CA GLY A 579 -22.77 3.08 32.12
C GLY A 579 -23.83 3.96 31.45
N HIS A 580 -25.09 3.81 31.88
CA HIS A 580 -26.23 4.57 31.37
C HIS A 580 -26.76 5.66 32.31
N THR A 581 -26.10 5.94 33.43
CA THR A 581 -26.49 6.97 34.43
C THR A 581 -26.88 8.29 33.77
N PHE A 582 -25.95 9.01 33.16
CA PHE A 582 -26.22 10.37 32.65
C PHE A 582 -26.95 10.39 31.31
N LYS A 583 -26.87 9.31 30.53
CA LYS A 583 -27.63 9.17 29.28
C LYS A 583 -29.13 8.97 29.53
N THR A 584 -29.46 8.28 30.63
CA THR A 584 -30.82 7.85 30.94
C THR A 584 -31.47 8.71 32.02
N HIS A 585 -30.69 9.11 33.01
CA HIS A 585 -31.14 9.84 34.20
C HIS A 585 -30.46 11.21 34.34
N GLY A 586 -29.66 11.66 33.37
CA GLY A 586 -28.92 12.93 33.47
C GLY A 586 -29.75 14.17 33.14
N ARG A 587 -29.14 15.34 33.34
CA ARG A 587 -29.78 16.66 33.19
C ARG A 587 -30.30 16.95 31.79
N LYS A 588 -29.74 16.28 30.77
CA LYS A 588 -30.09 16.50 29.35
C LYS A 588 -31.49 16.00 28.98
N ARG A 589 -32.14 15.21 29.84
CA ARG A 589 -33.52 14.76 29.62
C ARG A 589 -34.51 15.86 29.99
N THR A 590 -35.52 16.08 29.16
CA THR A 590 -36.61 17.00 29.51
C THR A 590 -37.56 16.35 30.52
N LEU A 591 -38.32 17.16 31.26
CA LEU A 591 -39.32 16.66 32.22
C LEU A 591 -40.33 15.72 31.52
N GLN A 592 -40.82 16.12 30.34
CA GLN A 592 -41.71 15.32 29.51
C GLN A 592 -41.10 13.97 29.09
N GLN A 593 -39.82 13.93 28.69
CA GLN A 593 -39.13 12.67 28.35
C GLN A 593 -39.00 11.74 29.56
N MET A 594 -38.89 12.28 30.77
CA MET A 594 -38.86 11.49 32.00
C MET A 594 -40.25 10.96 32.36
N ALA A 595 -41.29 11.78 32.19
CA ALA A 595 -42.69 11.38 32.39
C ALA A 595 -43.16 10.33 31.36
N ASP A 596 -42.81 10.46 30.08
CA ASP A 596 -43.07 9.46 29.04
C ASP A 596 -42.46 8.10 29.39
N ARG A 597 -41.26 8.12 29.97
CA ARG A 597 -40.59 6.90 30.43
C ARG A 597 -41.23 6.34 31.69
N ALA A 598 -41.73 7.19 32.57
CA ALA A 598 -42.51 6.75 33.72
C ALA A 598 -43.77 6.01 33.24
N ARG A 599 -44.53 6.62 32.30
CA ARG A 599 -45.70 6.00 31.66
C ARG A 599 -45.37 4.67 31.00
N GLY A 600 -44.29 4.62 30.23
CA GLY A 600 -43.88 3.40 29.53
C GLY A 600 -43.38 2.28 30.44
N LYS A 601 -42.95 2.59 31.68
CA LYS A 601 -42.41 1.61 32.64
C LYS A 601 -43.30 1.36 33.85
N GLY A 602 -44.41 2.09 33.99
CA GLY A 602 -45.29 2.04 35.16
C GLY A 602 -44.59 2.42 36.48
N THR A 603 -43.47 3.14 36.43
CA THR A 603 -42.66 3.47 37.61
C THR A 603 -42.05 4.87 37.51
N PRO A 604 -42.06 5.68 38.58
CA PRO A 604 -41.45 7.01 38.57
C PRO A 604 -39.96 6.97 38.18
N GLN A 605 -39.49 8.00 37.48
CA GLN A 605 -38.13 8.04 36.94
C GLN A 605 -37.26 9.08 37.66
N GLY A 606 -36.14 8.62 38.22
CA GLY A 606 -35.12 9.48 38.80
C GLY A 606 -34.35 10.30 37.77
N GLN A 607 -34.11 11.57 38.05
CA GLN A 607 -33.33 12.48 37.22
C GLN A 607 -32.32 13.29 38.05
N TRP A 608 -31.04 13.25 37.67
CA TRP A 608 -29.97 14.14 38.13
C TRP A 608 -30.12 15.52 37.49
N LEU A 609 -29.99 16.58 38.30
CA LEU A 609 -30.09 17.96 37.84
C LEU A 609 -28.72 18.56 37.46
N ASP A 610 -27.64 18.04 38.06
CA ASP A 610 -26.26 18.36 37.69
C ASP A 610 -25.42 17.08 37.54
N ASP A 611 -25.09 16.76 36.28
CA ASP A 611 -24.32 15.57 35.93
C ASP A 611 -22.90 15.60 36.53
N ASN A 612 -22.27 16.77 36.69
CA ASN A 612 -20.92 16.87 37.26
C ASN A 612 -20.95 16.63 38.78
N ALA A 613 -21.86 17.29 39.49
CA ALA A 613 -22.02 17.11 40.93
C ALA A 613 -22.40 15.66 41.28
N ALA A 614 -23.25 15.05 40.46
CA ALA A 614 -23.59 13.63 40.59
C ALA A 614 -22.39 12.72 40.31
N ALA A 615 -21.58 13.00 39.28
CA ALA A 615 -20.36 12.22 39.01
C ALA A 615 -19.35 12.27 40.16
N ASP A 616 -19.19 13.42 40.81
CA ASP A 616 -18.35 13.59 41.99
C ASP A 616 -18.89 12.84 43.21
N LEU A 617 -20.21 12.83 43.42
CA LEU A 617 -20.83 11.99 44.45
C LEU A 617 -20.57 10.50 44.18
N LEU A 618 -20.84 10.05 42.96
CA LEU A 618 -20.63 8.65 42.57
C LEU A 618 -19.17 8.22 42.72
N ARG A 619 -18.22 9.13 42.46
CA ARG A 619 -16.80 8.90 42.73
C ARG A 619 -16.51 8.69 44.21
N ARG A 620 -17.09 9.49 45.10
CA ARG A 620 -16.91 9.36 46.55
C ARG A 620 -17.56 8.10 47.13
N GLU A 621 -18.73 7.75 46.61
CA GLU A 621 -19.51 6.59 47.05
C GLU A 621 -19.09 5.29 46.35
N HIS A 622 -18.06 5.31 45.52
CA HIS A 622 -17.61 4.16 44.73
C HIS A 622 -17.05 3.04 45.61
N ARG A 623 -17.60 1.82 45.44
CA ARG A 623 -17.18 0.62 46.17
C ARG A 623 -16.62 -0.42 45.19
N PRO A 624 -15.30 -0.49 44.97
CA PRO A 624 -14.69 -1.33 43.92
C PRO A 624 -14.90 -2.84 44.10
N GLY A 625 -15.31 -3.29 45.29
CA GLY A 625 -15.59 -4.71 45.58
C GLY A 625 -16.98 -5.18 45.15
N LEU A 626 -17.89 -4.28 44.78
CA LEU A 626 -19.25 -4.63 44.36
C LEU A 626 -19.30 -4.84 42.84
N THR A 627 -19.78 -6.00 42.39
CA THR A 627 -19.63 -6.44 40.98
C THR A 627 -20.90 -7.09 40.43
N GLY A 628 -22.06 -6.49 40.67
CA GLY A 628 -23.31 -6.98 40.11
C GLY A 628 -24.47 -6.04 40.38
N THR A 629 -25.60 -6.29 39.70
CA THR A 629 -26.86 -5.59 39.99
C THR A 629 -27.45 -5.98 41.33
N GLU A 630 -27.17 -7.20 41.79
CA GLU A 630 -27.58 -7.69 43.13
C GLU A 630 -26.91 -6.88 44.25
N ASP A 631 -25.74 -6.29 43.98
CA ASP A 631 -24.99 -5.47 44.93
C ASP A 631 -25.42 -3.98 44.92
N SER A 632 -26.63 -3.68 44.43
CA SER A 632 -27.11 -2.30 44.38
C SER A 632 -27.28 -1.74 45.79
N TYR A 633 -26.85 -0.50 46.01
CA TYR A 633 -26.93 0.16 47.32
C TYR A 633 -27.49 1.56 47.22
N ILE A 634 -28.12 2.01 48.30
CA ILE A 634 -28.74 3.33 48.40
C ILE A 634 -27.80 4.27 49.15
N VAL A 635 -27.64 5.48 48.63
CA VAL A 635 -26.91 6.58 49.29
C VAL A 635 -27.80 7.80 49.42
N GLN A 636 -27.57 8.61 50.45
CA GLN A 636 -28.23 9.92 50.58
C GLN A 636 -27.64 10.90 49.57
N ILE A 637 -28.49 11.75 48.99
CA ILE A 637 -28.05 12.81 48.09
C ILE A 637 -28.43 14.19 48.66
N PRO A 638 -27.58 15.22 48.48
CA PRO A 638 -27.92 16.59 48.88
C PRO A 638 -29.21 17.10 48.24
N LYS A 639 -29.91 17.99 48.96
CA LYS A 639 -31.05 18.74 48.42
C LYS A 639 -30.68 19.44 47.12
N GLY A 640 -31.58 19.41 46.14
CA GLY A 640 -31.42 19.99 44.81
C GLY A 640 -30.57 19.16 43.84
N MET A 641 -30.01 18.02 44.24
CA MET A 641 -29.14 17.22 43.37
C MET A 641 -29.91 16.35 42.36
N GLY A 642 -31.12 15.92 42.72
CA GLY A 642 -31.96 15.10 41.87
C GLY A 642 -33.45 15.26 42.17
N ARG A 643 -34.27 14.76 41.25
CA ARG A 643 -35.73 14.69 41.38
C ARG A 643 -36.26 13.35 40.89
N VAL A 644 -37.44 12.95 41.36
CA VAL A 644 -38.20 11.82 40.82
C VAL A 644 -39.40 12.37 40.08
N VAL A 645 -39.54 11.99 38.81
CA VAL A 645 -40.59 12.45 37.89
C VAL A 645 -41.67 11.39 37.76
N PHE A 646 -42.92 11.79 37.90
CA PHE A 646 -44.12 10.95 37.78
C PHE A 646 -44.72 11.02 36.37
N GLU A 647 -45.68 10.14 36.11
CA GLU A 647 -46.32 9.96 34.79
C GLU A 647 -47.15 11.17 34.32
N ASP A 648 -47.61 11.99 35.27
CA ASP A 648 -48.39 13.21 35.08
C ASP A 648 -47.52 14.47 34.95
N GLU A 649 -46.21 14.30 34.72
CA GLU A 649 -45.20 15.37 34.63
C GLU A 649 -44.96 16.12 35.95
N THR A 650 -45.59 15.72 37.06
CA THR A 650 -45.23 16.22 38.39
C THR A 650 -43.90 15.61 38.85
N TRP A 651 -43.25 16.25 39.82
CA TRP A 651 -42.01 15.74 40.39
C TRP A 651 -41.90 16.04 41.88
N LYS A 652 -41.12 15.22 42.57
CA LYS A 652 -40.71 15.43 43.96
C LYS A 652 -39.19 15.45 44.04
N GLU A 653 -38.67 16.21 44.99
CA GLU A 653 -37.23 16.25 45.26
C GLU A 653 -36.75 14.86 45.72
N ALA A 654 -35.65 14.37 45.14
CA ALA A 654 -35.08 13.10 45.52
C ALA A 654 -34.16 13.28 46.73
N THR A 655 -34.28 12.41 47.72
CA THR A 655 -33.48 12.44 48.95
C THR A 655 -32.35 11.39 48.94
N HIS A 656 -32.46 10.39 48.07
CA HIS A 656 -31.52 9.29 47.96
C HIS A 656 -31.24 8.95 46.48
N ALA A 657 -30.25 8.09 46.23
CA ALA A 657 -30.01 7.50 44.92
C ALA A 657 -29.65 6.02 45.04
N ILE A 658 -30.13 5.22 44.09
CA ILE A 658 -29.69 3.83 43.92
C ILE A 658 -28.44 3.84 43.03
N LEU A 659 -27.36 3.25 43.51
CA LEU A 659 -26.13 3.02 42.78
C LEU A 659 -26.09 1.54 42.39
N VAL A 660 -25.95 1.29 41.09
CA VAL A 660 -25.96 -0.06 40.52
C VAL A 660 -24.56 -0.38 39.99
N PRO A 661 -23.79 -1.21 40.71
CA PRO A 661 -22.47 -1.65 40.26
C PRO A 661 -22.52 -2.42 38.93
N GLY A 662 -21.46 -2.30 38.15
CA GLY A 662 -21.21 -3.05 36.92
C GLY A 662 -20.19 -4.17 37.16
N ARG A 663 -20.17 -5.15 36.27
CA ARG A 663 -19.20 -6.28 36.32
C ARG A 663 -17.73 -5.85 36.27
N ASN A 664 -17.46 -4.61 35.84
CA ASN A 664 -16.12 -4.02 35.79
C ASN A 664 -15.72 -3.31 37.11
N GLY A 665 -16.51 -3.46 38.17
CA GLY A 665 -16.29 -2.79 39.46
C GLY A 665 -16.57 -1.28 39.43
N LEU A 666 -17.13 -0.71 38.35
CA LEU A 666 -17.59 0.67 38.24
C LEU A 666 -19.13 0.70 38.21
N PHE A 667 -19.78 1.74 37.68
CA PHE A 667 -21.25 1.82 37.67
C PHE A 667 -21.86 1.33 36.36
N ARG A 668 -22.88 0.48 36.46
CA ARG A 668 -23.80 0.12 35.36
C ARG A 668 -24.86 1.21 35.17
N SER A 669 -25.38 1.73 36.27
CA SER A 669 -26.32 2.86 36.32
C SER A 669 -26.34 3.47 37.72
N ALA A 670 -26.88 4.68 37.85
CA ALA A 670 -27.22 5.30 39.11
C ALA A 670 -28.35 6.30 38.88
N TYR A 671 -29.32 6.35 39.76
CA TYR A 671 -30.47 7.23 39.58
C TYR A 671 -31.07 7.69 40.92
N PRO A 672 -31.56 8.94 41.00
CA PRO A 672 -32.21 9.45 42.20
C PRO A 672 -33.53 8.72 42.49
N ILE A 673 -33.85 8.58 43.77
CA ILE A 673 -35.07 7.95 44.27
C ILE A 673 -35.63 8.72 45.47
N ILE A 674 -36.88 8.40 45.80
CA ILE A 674 -37.50 8.67 47.08
C ILE A 674 -37.71 7.28 47.70
N PRO A 675 -37.05 6.94 48.81
CA PRO A 675 -37.16 5.61 49.43
C PRO A 675 -38.58 5.21 49.82
#